data_AF-A0A7S0Z2X0-F1
#
_entry.id   AF-A0A7S0Z2X0-F1
#
_cell.length_a   1.000
_cell.length_b   1.000
_cell.length_c   1.000
_cell.angle_alpha   90.00
_cell.angle_beta   90.00
_cell.angle_gamma   90.00
#
_symmetry.space_group_name_H-M   'P 1'
#
loop_
_entity.id
_entity.type
_entity.pdbx_description
1 polymer ?
#
loop_
_entity_poly.entity_id
_entity_poly.type
_entity_poly.pdbx_seq_one_letter_code
_entity_poly.pdbx_strand_id
1 'polypeptide(L)'
;MQSKRLVWALALMLCIVGTAGFFWGKKAPAAPKLTPAEAHFTALGDKFKSFHKDPVNIALHFVTTPLALVAAVSMVNKASRSSVLTMLATVAYSISLTDKGIPPQNVVASTVMMGVIGVLAQKTQALSWGVHAALFLTGYLGQELAHHATGEATMQSSYQGDETFLSQLAEHTYYLVPLVFDAVMPGHMDRASGIEARSFMTDWVVRVYHLLPFMAVLVANFVSKDGAMCFPWQFQRSRVLMCKLTSREDVANLDLIRSWTMRQGPSKTTSSHWWHTAPSPQTPPSQVLPAEQRKAFDQIAKCKTITDMFHSAFASSWTLDVLNGMNEVYVSSPTTVKKTSDEVFYTKHIDGPYYYVPFASCFRMIIGMDANEEITTVFDMVPTEQAAQKGDVLAFDFHRECHYIRKNEGKSNSDFRIVLKVHYCVYPKWALPFGLLLGWLSTRYNKAFRALFLFTINPKTPFEHFSAWNVVFWTKVVYAAEAYFGYNNALYISLLALLGWRFNYLIFLVGTSFVHYLRYINTYYHRDNVAYTVFKRDVLIFKSLAVAQLCYHYAHALTAGFTAAPGELDTVGLAMIAGGYALSVYTTHQLGVDGTYFGIELGFVKKQKHFVQSFPYGVIPHPMILSQVVALLGFHKLAAFRAAWPYLVPAHVCLYLIHMVQEHFDVHAGAQPLKKKVA
;
A
#
# COMPACT_ATOMS: atom_id res chain seq x y z
N MET A 1 29.33 4.16 2.90
CA MET A 1 29.49 2.75 2.44
C MET A 1 29.13 1.72 3.51
N GLN A 2 29.46 1.95 4.79
CA GLN A 2 29.15 1.02 5.89
C GLN A 2 27.65 0.86 6.21
N SER A 3 26.83 1.91 6.06
CA SER A 3 25.37 1.83 6.32
C SER A 3 24.61 0.96 5.30
N LYS A 4 25.06 0.92 4.03
CA LYS A 4 24.46 0.06 3.00
C LYS A 4 24.65 -1.43 3.32
N ARG A 5 25.80 -1.81 3.89
CA ARG A 5 26.10 -3.21 4.24
C ARG A 5 25.29 -3.71 5.44
N LEU A 6 24.98 -2.83 6.40
CA LEU A 6 24.20 -3.19 7.60
C LEU A 6 22.71 -3.47 7.30
N VAL A 7 22.12 -2.70 6.38
CA VAL A 7 20.73 -2.91 5.93
C VAL A 7 20.57 -4.23 5.17
N TRP A 8 21.54 -4.57 4.31
CA TRP A 8 21.56 -5.87 3.63
C TRP A 8 21.84 -7.04 4.59
N ALA A 9 22.65 -6.85 5.62
CA ALA A 9 22.91 -7.87 6.64
C ALA A 9 21.67 -8.17 7.50
N LEU A 10 20.88 -7.15 7.88
CA LEU A 10 19.61 -7.32 8.61
C LEU A 10 18.51 -7.98 7.77
N ALA A 11 18.42 -7.63 6.48
CA ALA A 11 17.52 -8.30 5.53
C ALA A 11 17.89 -9.78 5.33
N LEU A 12 19.19 -10.10 5.25
CA LEU A 12 19.69 -11.47 5.13
C LEU A 12 19.48 -12.28 6.44
N MET A 13 19.62 -11.63 7.60
CA MET A 13 19.38 -12.28 8.90
C MET A 13 17.91 -12.64 9.11
N LEU A 14 16.98 -11.79 8.66
CA LEU A 14 15.54 -12.09 8.66
C LEU A 14 15.17 -13.20 7.66
N CYS A 15 15.93 -13.37 6.58
CA CYS A 15 15.76 -14.51 5.65
C CYS A 15 16.29 -15.84 6.23
N ILE A 16 17.33 -15.81 7.07
CA ILE A 16 17.98 -17.02 7.62
C ILE A 16 17.26 -17.56 8.87
N VAL A 17 16.60 -16.71 9.66
CA VAL A 17 15.82 -17.14 10.83
C VAL A 17 14.48 -17.81 10.43
N GLY A 18 14.01 -17.58 9.19
CA GLY A 18 12.80 -18.22 8.66
C GLY A 18 12.95 -19.68 8.20
N THR A 19 14.17 -20.24 8.17
CA THR A 19 14.44 -21.55 7.56
C THR A 19 14.89 -22.65 8.53
N ALA A 20 15.02 -22.37 9.83
CA ALA A 20 15.47 -23.35 10.83
C ALA A 20 14.35 -23.69 11.82
N GLY A 21 13.45 -24.60 11.43
CA GLY A 21 12.35 -25.03 12.29
C GLY A 21 11.44 -26.06 11.65
N PHE A 22 11.99 -27.01 10.90
CA PHE A 22 11.26 -28.19 10.43
C PHE A 22 11.82 -29.40 11.18
N PHE A 23 10.91 -30.28 11.61
CA PHE A 23 11.07 -31.62 12.22
C PHE A 23 10.50 -31.74 13.65
N TRP A 24 9.19 -31.97 13.73
CA TRP A 24 8.66 -33.05 14.58
C TRP A 24 7.22 -33.42 14.15
N GLY A 25 7.08 -34.54 13.44
CA GLY A 25 5.78 -35.14 13.15
C GLY A 25 5.28 -35.94 14.36
N LYS A 26 4.10 -35.62 14.87
CA LYS A 26 3.36 -36.50 15.77
C LYS A 26 2.35 -37.32 14.97
N LYS A 27 2.21 -38.61 15.30
CA LYS A 27 1.24 -39.53 14.71
C LYS A 27 -0.19 -39.05 14.94
N ALA A 28 -0.98 -39.04 13.87
CA ALA A 28 -2.38 -38.71 13.88
C ALA A 28 -3.22 -39.74 14.66
N PRO A 29 -4.12 -39.33 15.57
CA PRO A 29 -5.18 -40.20 16.09
C PRO A 29 -6.19 -40.60 15.01
N ALA A 30 -6.99 -41.62 15.31
CA ALA A 30 -7.97 -42.21 14.41
C ALA A 30 -9.08 -41.20 14.01
N ALA A 31 -9.56 -41.33 12.78
CA ALA A 31 -10.55 -40.45 12.18
C ALA A 31 -11.90 -40.47 12.94
N PRO A 32 -12.41 -39.31 13.41
CA PRO A 32 -13.74 -39.22 13.98
C PRO A 32 -14.83 -39.44 12.91
N LYS A 33 -16.03 -39.87 13.34
CA LYS A 33 -17.21 -40.02 12.46
C LYS A 33 -17.74 -38.65 12.03
N LEU A 34 -18.06 -38.50 10.74
CA LEU A 34 -18.64 -37.27 10.18
C LEU A 34 -20.04 -37.00 10.76
N THR A 35 -20.32 -35.73 11.05
CA THR A 35 -21.68 -35.25 11.30
C THR A 35 -22.55 -35.34 10.04
N PRO A 36 -23.89 -35.34 10.14
CA PRO A 36 -24.76 -35.37 8.96
C PRO A 36 -24.49 -34.23 7.95
N ALA A 37 -24.19 -33.02 8.44
CA ALA A 37 -23.86 -31.88 7.59
C ALA A 37 -22.52 -32.06 6.86
N GLU A 38 -21.50 -32.58 7.55
CA GLU A 38 -20.19 -32.87 6.95
C GLU A 38 -20.31 -33.99 5.91
N ALA A 39 -21.07 -35.04 6.21
CA ALA A 39 -21.35 -36.13 5.26
C ALA A 39 -22.06 -35.60 4.01
N HIS A 40 -23.04 -34.71 4.18
CA HIS A 40 -23.76 -34.08 3.08
C HIS A 40 -22.85 -33.23 2.19
N PHE A 41 -22.07 -32.31 2.76
CA PHE A 41 -21.14 -31.49 1.99
C PHE A 41 -20.06 -32.33 1.31
N THR A 42 -19.55 -33.36 1.99
CA THR A 42 -18.56 -34.29 1.40
C THR A 42 -19.15 -35.00 0.17
N ALA A 43 -20.37 -35.53 0.27
CA ALA A 43 -21.05 -36.16 -0.85
C ALA A 43 -21.27 -35.19 -2.02
N LEU A 44 -21.66 -33.95 -1.73
CA LEU A 44 -21.83 -32.90 -2.74
C LEU A 44 -20.49 -32.52 -3.39
N GLY A 45 -19.43 -32.40 -2.61
CA GLY A 45 -18.07 -32.15 -3.07
C GLY A 45 -17.56 -33.25 -3.98
N ASP A 46 -17.74 -34.51 -3.59
CA ASP A 46 -17.33 -35.67 -4.40
C ASP A 46 -18.13 -35.75 -5.70
N LYS A 47 -19.44 -35.44 -5.65
CA LYS A 47 -20.26 -35.28 -6.87
C LYS A 47 -19.70 -34.17 -7.74
N PHE A 48 -19.43 -32.97 -7.20
CA PHE A 48 -18.87 -31.85 -7.95
C PHE A 48 -17.53 -32.18 -8.62
N LYS A 49 -16.59 -32.78 -7.88
CA LYS A 49 -15.27 -33.21 -8.39
C LYS A 49 -15.37 -34.29 -9.46
N SER A 50 -16.42 -35.11 -9.46
CA SER A 50 -16.64 -36.09 -10.54
C SER A 50 -16.88 -35.45 -11.91
N PHE A 51 -17.31 -34.18 -11.94
CA PHE A 51 -17.52 -33.34 -13.14
C PHE A 51 -16.40 -32.30 -13.35
N HIS A 52 -15.41 -32.23 -12.45
CA HIS A 52 -14.31 -31.27 -12.49
C HIS A 52 -13.00 -31.97 -12.11
N LYS A 53 -12.48 -32.80 -13.00
CA LYS A 53 -11.22 -33.55 -12.84
C LYS A 53 -10.05 -32.80 -13.44
N ASP A 54 -10.28 -32.08 -14.53
CA ASP A 54 -9.22 -31.32 -15.20
C ASP A 54 -8.88 -30.04 -14.40
N PRO A 55 -7.60 -29.84 -14.01
CA PRO A 55 -7.17 -28.63 -13.30
C PRO A 55 -7.45 -27.32 -14.05
N VAL A 56 -7.47 -27.34 -15.39
CA VAL A 56 -7.82 -26.19 -16.23
C VAL A 56 -9.29 -25.84 -16.05
N ASN A 57 -10.18 -26.84 -16.02
CA ASN A 57 -11.61 -26.60 -15.80
C ASN A 57 -11.86 -26.00 -14.41
N ILE A 58 -11.23 -26.56 -13.39
CA ILE A 58 -11.29 -26.05 -12.01
C ILE A 58 -10.79 -24.59 -11.95
N ALA A 59 -9.64 -24.30 -12.57
CA ALA A 59 -9.06 -22.96 -12.59
C ALA A 59 -9.94 -21.94 -13.32
N LEU A 60 -10.58 -22.34 -14.42
CA LEU A 60 -11.54 -21.49 -15.13
C LEU A 60 -12.75 -21.20 -14.25
N HIS A 61 -13.34 -22.20 -13.60
CA HIS A 61 -14.45 -22.03 -12.64
C HIS A 61 -14.10 -21.12 -11.47
N PHE A 62 -12.85 -21.19 -10.99
CA PHE A 62 -12.33 -20.32 -9.94
C PHE A 62 -12.36 -18.83 -10.31
N VAL A 63 -12.28 -18.50 -11.61
CA VAL A 63 -12.32 -17.13 -12.13
C VAL A 63 -13.73 -16.74 -12.56
N THR A 64 -14.41 -17.61 -13.30
CA THR A 64 -15.70 -17.33 -13.93
C THR A 64 -16.84 -17.26 -12.93
N THR A 65 -16.79 -18.06 -11.85
CA THR A 65 -17.79 -18.03 -10.77
C THR A 65 -17.80 -16.67 -10.04
N PRO A 66 -16.69 -16.16 -9.48
CA PRO A 66 -16.69 -14.82 -8.88
C PRO A 66 -17.04 -13.71 -9.87
N LEU A 67 -16.65 -13.83 -11.15
CA LEU A 67 -16.97 -12.84 -12.17
C LEU A 67 -18.49 -12.71 -12.38
N ALA A 68 -19.20 -13.83 -12.51
CA ALA A 68 -20.65 -13.85 -12.63
C ALA A 68 -21.33 -13.27 -11.37
N LEU A 69 -20.84 -13.63 -10.18
CA LEU A 69 -21.37 -13.14 -8.92
C LEU A 69 -21.14 -11.63 -8.75
N VAL A 70 -19.95 -11.10 -9.09
CA VAL A 70 -19.68 -9.65 -9.09
C VAL A 70 -20.66 -8.94 -10.00
N ALA A 71 -20.87 -9.43 -11.22
CA ALA A 71 -21.80 -8.83 -12.17
C ALA A 71 -23.24 -8.82 -11.63
N ALA A 72 -23.72 -9.95 -11.10
CA ALA A 72 -25.07 -10.08 -10.54
C ALA A 72 -25.27 -9.15 -9.33
N VAL A 73 -24.37 -9.20 -8.34
CA VAL A 73 -24.45 -8.36 -7.13
C VAL A 73 -24.32 -6.87 -7.49
N SER A 74 -23.47 -6.52 -8.45
CA SER A 74 -23.31 -5.14 -8.92
C SER A 74 -24.57 -4.62 -9.62
N MET A 75 -25.25 -5.45 -10.41
CA MET A 75 -26.55 -5.11 -11.01
C MET A 75 -27.61 -4.85 -9.95
N VAL A 76 -27.67 -5.64 -8.87
CA VAL A 76 -28.57 -5.40 -7.74
C VAL A 76 -28.24 -4.05 -7.08
N ASN A 77 -26.96 -3.76 -6.81
CA ASN A 77 -26.52 -2.47 -6.26
C ASN A 77 -26.94 -1.31 -7.15
N LYS A 78 -26.79 -1.46 -8.46
CA LYS A 78 -27.15 -0.46 -9.45
C LYS A 78 -28.66 -0.21 -9.48
N ALA A 79 -29.47 -1.27 -9.45
CA ALA A 79 -30.92 -1.19 -9.43
C ALA A 79 -31.44 -0.55 -8.13
N SER A 80 -30.90 -0.95 -6.98
CA SER A 80 -31.30 -0.45 -5.66
C SER A 80 -30.70 0.92 -5.32
N ARG A 81 -29.69 1.37 -6.07
CA ARG A 81 -28.82 2.52 -5.76
C ARG A 81 -28.16 2.42 -4.38
N SER A 82 -27.99 1.21 -3.86
CA SER A 82 -27.43 0.95 -2.54
C SER A 82 -26.67 -0.36 -2.50
N SER A 83 -25.45 -0.32 -1.96
CA SER A 83 -24.65 -1.52 -1.69
C SER A 83 -24.90 -2.11 -0.30
N VAL A 84 -25.76 -1.49 0.52
CA VAL A 84 -25.98 -1.93 1.91
C VAL A 84 -26.67 -3.29 1.94
N LEU A 85 -27.74 -3.45 1.14
CA LEU A 85 -28.52 -4.68 1.12
C LEU A 85 -27.68 -5.89 0.68
N THR A 86 -26.89 -5.75 -0.38
CA THR A 86 -26.05 -6.83 -0.87
C THR A 86 -24.88 -7.13 0.05
N MET A 87 -24.35 -6.13 0.75
CA MET A 87 -23.32 -6.35 1.78
C MET A 87 -23.91 -7.14 2.96
N LEU A 88 -25.10 -6.78 3.43
CA LEU A 88 -25.81 -7.55 4.48
C LEU A 88 -26.10 -8.99 4.02
N ALA A 89 -26.53 -9.18 2.77
CA ALA A 89 -26.73 -10.51 2.20
C ALA A 89 -25.41 -11.31 2.13
N THR A 90 -24.30 -10.67 1.78
CA THR A 90 -22.96 -11.28 1.75
C THR A 90 -22.50 -11.72 3.15
N VAL A 91 -22.75 -10.87 4.16
CA VAL A 91 -22.49 -11.20 5.58
C VAL A 91 -23.36 -12.39 6.02
N ALA A 92 -24.67 -12.33 5.75
CA ALA A 92 -25.61 -13.39 6.12
C ALA A 92 -25.25 -14.73 5.46
N TYR A 93 -24.90 -14.71 4.17
CA TYR A 93 -24.40 -15.88 3.45
C TYR A 93 -23.13 -16.43 4.11
N SER A 94 -22.15 -15.58 4.39
CA SER A 94 -20.88 -15.97 5.03
C SER A 94 -21.08 -16.62 6.39
N ILE A 95 -21.99 -16.08 7.22
CA ILE A 95 -22.39 -16.68 8.50
C ILE A 95 -23.07 -18.03 8.26
N SER A 96 -23.96 -18.12 7.26
CA SER A 96 -24.72 -19.35 7.00
C SER A 96 -23.84 -20.54 6.63
N LEU A 97 -22.63 -20.31 6.07
CA LEU A 97 -21.68 -21.36 5.69
C LEU A 97 -21.03 -22.06 6.89
N THR A 98 -20.95 -21.40 8.06
CA THR A 98 -20.19 -21.95 9.21
C THR A 98 -20.81 -23.23 9.80
N ASP A 99 -22.07 -23.51 9.45
CA ASP A 99 -22.88 -24.57 10.07
C ASP A 99 -23.21 -25.70 9.08
N LYS A 100 -22.60 -25.67 7.88
CA LYS A 100 -22.95 -26.58 6.78
C LYS A 100 -22.00 -27.76 6.63
N GLY A 101 -21.20 -28.04 7.65
CA GLY A 101 -20.21 -29.12 7.59
C GLY A 101 -19.11 -28.91 6.54
N ILE A 102 -18.93 -27.66 6.09
CA ILE A 102 -17.89 -27.27 5.15
C ILE A 102 -16.53 -27.29 5.90
N PRO A 103 -15.46 -27.81 5.30
CA PRO A 103 -14.14 -27.76 5.90
C PRO A 103 -13.75 -26.33 6.29
N PRO A 104 -13.18 -26.11 7.49
CA PRO A 104 -12.72 -24.81 7.99
C PRO A 104 -12.02 -23.92 6.96
N GLN A 105 -11.04 -24.47 6.24
CA GLN A 105 -10.28 -23.75 5.23
C GLN A 105 -11.15 -23.30 4.04
N ASN A 106 -12.14 -24.09 3.64
CA ASN A 106 -13.06 -23.77 2.55
C ASN A 106 -14.07 -22.70 3.01
N VAL A 107 -14.49 -22.73 4.29
CA VAL A 107 -15.29 -21.64 4.87
C VAL A 107 -14.51 -20.33 4.82
N VAL A 108 -13.27 -20.30 5.35
CA VAL A 108 -12.42 -19.10 5.30
C VAL A 108 -12.26 -18.59 3.87
N ALA A 109 -11.90 -19.46 2.94
CA ALA A 109 -11.65 -19.07 1.56
C ALA A 109 -12.92 -18.52 0.88
N SER A 110 -14.07 -19.16 1.13
CA SER A 110 -15.37 -18.72 0.61
C SER A 110 -15.80 -17.38 1.18
N THR A 111 -15.68 -17.18 2.50
CA THR A 111 -16.06 -15.91 3.13
C THR A 111 -15.16 -14.77 2.66
N VAL A 112 -13.84 -15.00 2.51
CA VAL A 112 -12.93 -14.02 1.89
C VAL A 112 -13.35 -13.67 0.47
N MET A 113 -13.61 -14.68 -0.37
CA MET A 113 -14.04 -14.47 -1.75
C MET A 113 -15.34 -13.67 -1.82
N MET A 114 -16.31 -13.97 -0.95
CA MET A 114 -17.56 -13.23 -0.88
C MET A 114 -17.35 -11.77 -0.43
N GLY A 115 -16.42 -11.52 0.49
CA GLY A 115 -15.98 -10.16 0.82
C GLY A 115 -15.41 -9.42 -0.37
N VAL A 116 -14.54 -10.07 -1.16
CA VAL A 116 -13.99 -9.51 -2.39
C VAL A 116 -15.09 -9.22 -3.41
N ILE A 117 -16.03 -10.16 -3.63
CA ILE A 117 -17.17 -9.99 -4.52
C ILE A 117 -18.01 -8.77 -4.10
N GLY A 118 -18.35 -8.65 -2.82
CA GLY A 118 -19.12 -7.51 -2.30
C GLY A 118 -18.43 -6.17 -2.52
N VAL A 119 -17.11 -6.10 -2.29
CA VAL A 119 -16.31 -4.89 -2.53
C VAL A 119 -16.22 -4.55 -4.02
N LEU A 120 -15.95 -5.53 -4.87
CA LEU A 120 -15.88 -5.34 -6.32
C LEU A 120 -17.23 -4.91 -6.89
N ALA A 121 -18.32 -5.52 -6.44
CA ALA A 121 -19.68 -5.15 -6.83
C ALA A 121 -20.04 -3.72 -6.40
N GLN A 122 -19.57 -3.26 -5.23
CA GLN A 122 -19.74 -1.87 -4.82
C GLN A 122 -18.97 -0.91 -5.75
N LYS A 123 -17.75 -1.27 -6.17
CA LYS A 123 -16.90 -0.44 -7.03
C LYS A 123 -17.38 -0.43 -8.50
N THR A 124 -18.02 -1.50 -8.96
CA THR A 124 -18.44 -1.68 -10.36
C THR A 124 -19.88 -1.26 -10.64
N GLN A 125 -20.69 -0.92 -9.63
CA GLN A 125 -22.10 -0.51 -9.80
C GLN A 125 -22.31 0.67 -10.77
N ALA A 126 -21.29 1.52 -10.94
CA ALA A 126 -21.33 2.67 -11.84
C ALA A 126 -21.22 2.27 -13.32
N LEU A 127 -20.74 1.07 -13.65
CA LEU A 127 -20.61 0.58 -15.03
C LEU A 127 -21.98 0.53 -15.73
N SER A 128 -21.97 0.53 -17.07
CA SER A 128 -23.21 0.45 -17.85
C SER A 128 -23.88 -0.92 -17.70
N TRP A 129 -25.19 -1.01 -17.94
CA TRP A 129 -25.91 -2.28 -17.92
C TRP A 129 -25.35 -3.28 -18.95
N GLY A 130 -24.93 -2.81 -20.13
CA GLY A 130 -24.29 -3.65 -21.14
C GLY A 130 -22.97 -4.27 -20.67
N VAL A 131 -22.14 -3.52 -19.93
CA VAL A 131 -20.91 -4.08 -19.35
C VAL A 131 -21.22 -5.13 -18.28
N HIS A 132 -22.21 -4.90 -17.43
CA HIS A 132 -22.64 -5.91 -16.46
C HIS A 132 -23.16 -7.19 -17.12
N ALA A 133 -23.99 -7.05 -18.16
CA ALA A 133 -24.47 -8.18 -18.94
C ALA A 133 -23.31 -8.95 -19.58
N ALA A 134 -22.34 -8.25 -20.17
CA ALA A 134 -21.15 -8.88 -20.74
C ALA A 134 -20.32 -9.62 -19.68
N LEU A 135 -20.10 -9.03 -18.50
CA LEU A 135 -19.38 -9.68 -17.39
C LEU A 135 -20.12 -10.93 -16.89
N PHE A 136 -21.45 -10.83 -16.74
CA PHE A 136 -22.28 -11.96 -16.31
C PHE A 136 -22.25 -13.08 -17.34
N LEU A 137 -22.46 -12.77 -18.63
CA LEU A 137 -22.40 -13.75 -19.72
C LEU A 137 -21.02 -14.38 -19.84
N THR A 138 -19.95 -13.59 -19.69
CA THR A 138 -18.58 -14.12 -19.70
C THR A 138 -18.32 -15.06 -18.52
N GLY A 139 -18.79 -14.69 -17.33
CA GLY A 139 -18.68 -15.54 -16.14
C GLY A 139 -19.56 -16.79 -16.18
N TYR A 140 -20.75 -16.70 -16.78
CA TYR A 140 -21.68 -17.83 -16.87
C TYR A 140 -21.32 -18.76 -18.04
N LEU A 141 -21.24 -18.24 -19.27
CA LEU A 141 -20.87 -19.03 -20.45
C LEU A 141 -19.40 -19.49 -20.41
N GLY A 142 -18.53 -18.78 -19.69
CA GLY A 142 -17.16 -19.20 -19.47
C GLY A 142 -17.06 -20.52 -18.69
N GLN A 143 -18.02 -20.83 -17.83
CA GLN A 143 -18.10 -22.12 -17.12
C GLN A 143 -18.44 -23.26 -18.09
N GLU A 144 -19.46 -23.06 -18.93
CA GLU A 144 -19.83 -24.01 -19.99
C GLU A 144 -18.69 -24.22 -21.01
N LEU A 145 -18.01 -23.13 -21.39
CA LEU A 145 -16.85 -23.21 -22.26
C LEU A 145 -15.70 -24.00 -21.63
N ALA A 146 -15.50 -23.88 -20.31
CA ALA A 146 -14.47 -24.64 -19.59
C ALA A 146 -14.74 -26.14 -19.70
N HIS A 147 -15.97 -26.57 -19.42
CA HIS A 147 -16.43 -27.95 -19.60
C HIS A 147 -16.28 -28.44 -21.04
N HIS A 148 -16.68 -27.64 -22.02
CA HIS A 148 -16.53 -27.98 -23.43
C HIS A 148 -15.04 -28.14 -23.84
N ALA A 149 -14.19 -27.24 -23.36
CA ALA A 149 -12.75 -27.25 -23.68
C ALA A 149 -12.01 -28.43 -23.05
N THR A 150 -12.44 -28.91 -21.88
CA THR A 150 -11.84 -30.09 -21.20
C THR A 150 -12.55 -31.41 -21.52
N GLY A 151 -13.67 -31.36 -22.25
CA GLY A 151 -14.47 -32.55 -22.57
C GLY A 151 -15.22 -33.14 -21.37
N GLU A 152 -15.47 -32.34 -20.33
CA GLU A 152 -16.15 -32.76 -19.11
C GLU A 152 -17.63 -32.36 -19.15
N ALA A 153 -18.53 -33.23 -18.66
CA ALA A 153 -19.94 -32.86 -18.52
C ALA A 153 -20.14 -31.86 -17.37
N THR A 154 -21.20 -31.04 -17.43
CA THR A 154 -21.54 -30.15 -16.31
C THR A 154 -22.28 -30.91 -15.22
N MET A 155 -22.05 -30.57 -13.94
CA MET A 155 -22.84 -31.15 -12.85
C MET A 155 -24.34 -30.85 -13.01
N GLN A 156 -24.69 -29.69 -13.57
CA GLN A 156 -26.08 -29.31 -13.84
C GLN A 156 -26.80 -30.28 -14.79
N SER A 157 -26.08 -30.81 -15.79
CA SER A 157 -26.63 -31.80 -16.72
C SER A 157 -27.10 -33.08 -16.03
N SER A 158 -26.55 -33.43 -14.85
CA SER A 158 -26.91 -34.66 -14.11
C SER A 158 -28.28 -34.63 -13.45
N TYR A 159 -28.90 -33.46 -13.32
CA TYR A 159 -30.22 -33.29 -12.71
C TYR A 159 -31.16 -32.42 -13.55
N GLN A 160 -30.74 -32.07 -14.77
CA GLN A 160 -31.58 -31.36 -15.71
C GLN A 160 -32.71 -32.29 -16.19
N GLY A 161 -33.96 -31.90 -15.94
CA GLY A 161 -35.15 -32.70 -16.25
C GLY A 161 -35.67 -33.56 -15.08
N ASP A 162 -35.03 -33.51 -13.91
CA ASP A 162 -35.55 -34.09 -12.67
C ASP A 162 -36.67 -33.22 -12.09
N GLU A 163 -37.69 -33.81 -11.45
CA GLU A 163 -38.74 -33.09 -10.71
C GLU A 163 -38.16 -32.20 -9.60
N THR A 164 -36.98 -32.56 -9.09
CA THR A 164 -36.24 -31.81 -8.07
C THR A 164 -35.26 -30.77 -8.62
N PHE A 165 -35.29 -30.49 -9.93
CA PHE A 165 -34.35 -29.59 -10.62
C PHE A 165 -34.13 -28.25 -9.91
N LEU A 166 -35.19 -27.55 -9.52
CA LEU A 166 -35.07 -26.23 -8.86
C LEU A 166 -34.40 -26.33 -7.48
N SER A 167 -34.68 -27.39 -6.73
CA SER A 167 -34.07 -27.63 -5.42
C SER A 167 -32.57 -27.92 -5.57
N GLN A 168 -32.22 -28.82 -6.49
CA GLN A 168 -30.82 -29.17 -6.76
C GLN A 168 -30.04 -27.99 -7.34
N LEU A 169 -30.67 -27.17 -8.20
CA LEU A 169 -30.06 -25.94 -8.73
C LEU A 169 -29.82 -24.91 -7.63
N ALA A 170 -30.77 -24.72 -6.71
CA ALA A 170 -30.62 -23.80 -5.59
C ALA A 170 -29.49 -24.26 -4.64
N GLU A 171 -29.43 -25.56 -4.33
CA GLU A 171 -28.36 -26.15 -3.53
C GLU A 171 -26.99 -26.01 -4.20
N HIS A 172 -26.90 -26.36 -5.48
CA HIS A 172 -25.67 -26.20 -6.27
C HIS A 172 -25.21 -24.74 -6.27
N THR A 173 -26.13 -23.79 -6.50
CA THR A 173 -25.81 -22.35 -6.49
C THR A 173 -25.34 -21.88 -5.11
N TYR A 174 -25.99 -22.34 -4.03
CA TYR A 174 -25.63 -21.97 -2.66
C TYR A 174 -24.22 -22.46 -2.29
N TYR A 175 -23.87 -23.69 -2.67
CA TYR A 175 -22.56 -24.27 -2.37
C TYR A 175 -21.49 -24.04 -3.45
N LEU A 176 -21.80 -23.32 -4.54
CA LEU A 176 -20.90 -23.21 -5.69
C LEU A 176 -19.51 -22.68 -5.31
N VAL A 177 -19.44 -21.58 -4.54
CA VAL A 177 -18.17 -21.01 -4.07
C VAL A 177 -17.36 -22.00 -3.20
N PRO A 178 -17.92 -22.59 -2.12
CA PRO A 178 -17.19 -23.57 -1.32
C PRO A 178 -16.84 -24.87 -2.07
N LEU A 179 -17.65 -25.30 -3.04
CA LEU A 179 -17.35 -26.47 -3.88
C LEU A 179 -16.17 -26.22 -4.81
N VAL A 180 -16.11 -25.04 -5.43
CA VAL A 180 -14.96 -24.62 -6.25
C VAL A 180 -13.70 -24.57 -5.39
N PHE A 181 -13.77 -24.06 -4.16
CA PHE A 181 -12.63 -24.12 -3.23
C PHE A 181 -12.27 -25.54 -2.80
N ASP A 182 -13.23 -26.44 -2.61
CA ASP A 182 -12.95 -27.86 -2.33
C ASP A 182 -12.25 -28.55 -3.52
N ALA A 183 -12.58 -28.18 -4.76
CA ALA A 183 -11.90 -28.71 -5.93
C ALA A 183 -10.46 -28.17 -6.08
N VAL A 184 -10.22 -26.90 -5.75
CA VAL A 184 -8.89 -26.27 -5.81
C VAL A 184 -8.00 -26.70 -4.65
N MET A 185 -8.57 -26.78 -3.45
CA MET A 185 -7.90 -27.12 -2.20
C MET A 185 -8.64 -28.30 -1.55
N PRO A 186 -8.61 -29.50 -2.17
CA PRO A 186 -9.27 -30.66 -1.60
C PRO A 186 -8.75 -30.83 -0.18
N GLY A 187 -9.68 -30.71 0.76
CA GLY A 187 -9.33 -30.78 2.16
C GLY A 187 -8.72 -32.15 2.44
N HIS A 188 -7.39 -32.21 2.57
CA HIS A 188 -6.82 -33.14 3.52
C HIS A 188 -7.34 -32.65 4.87
N MET A 189 -8.50 -33.17 5.28
CA MET A 189 -8.89 -33.10 6.69
C MET A 189 -7.65 -33.61 7.43
N ASP A 190 -6.94 -32.71 8.10
CA ASP A 190 -5.94 -33.10 9.08
C ASP A 190 -6.75 -33.64 10.26
N ARG A 191 -7.25 -34.88 10.09
CA ARG A 191 -8.04 -35.67 11.03
C ARG A 191 -7.28 -35.88 12.35
N ALA A 192 -6.03 -35.44 12.41
CA ALA A 192 -5.06 -35.59 13.48
C ALA A 192 -5.23 -34.60 14.65
N SER A 193 -5.99 -33.50 14.51
CA SER A 193 -5.99 -32.45 15.56
C SER A 193 -6.85 -32.76 16.79
N GLY A 194 -7.64 -33.85 16.80
CA GLY A 194 -8.10 -34.50 18.04
C GLY A 194 -8.76 -33.60 19.10
N ILE A 195 -9.38 -32.48 18.73
CA ILE A 195 -10.11 -31.64 19.70
C ILE A 195 -11.53 -32.23 19.86
N GLU A 196 -11.59 -33.40 20.50
CA GLU A 196 -12.82 -33.95 21.07
C GLU A 196 -13.17 -33.19 22.34
N ALA A 197 -13.94 -32.10 22.18
CA ALA A 197 -14.92 -31.55 23.12
C ALA A 197 -15.27 -30.12 22.68
N ARG A 198 -16.13 -29.99 21.66
CA ARG A 198 -16.74 -28.70 21.33
C ARG A 198 -17.75 -28.35 22.40
N SER A 199 -17.33 -27.59 23.41
CA SER A 199 -18.26 -26.81 24.22
C SER A 199 -18.93 -25.75 23.33
N PHE A 200 -20.14 -25.31 23.67
CA PHE A 200 -20.84 -24.24 22.95
C PHE A 200 -19.99 -22.97 22.77
N MET A 201 -19.16 -22.62 23.76
CA MET A 201 -18.24 -21.47 23.66
C MET A 201 -17.12 -21.68 22.62
N THR A 202 -16.58 -22.89 22.49
CA THR A 202 -15.56 -23.21 21.49
C THR A 202 -16.11 -23.14 20.05
N ASP A 203 -17.36 -23.51 19.82
CA ASP A 203 -17.97 -23.41 18.49
C ASP A 203 -18.18 -21.96 18.03
N TRP A 204 -18.66 -21.07 18.91
CA TRP A 204 -18.80 -19.65 18.57
C TRP A 204 -17.47 -18.96 18.32
N VAL A 205 -16.45 -19.24 19.14
CA VAL A 205 -15.09 -18.71 18.92
C VAL A 205 -14.53 -19.15 17.57
N VAL A 206 -14.73 -20.42 17.21
CA VAL A 206 -14.33 -20.96 15.91
C VAL A 206 -15.10 -20.28 14.78
N ARG A 207 -16.42 -20.10 14.88
CA ARG A 207 -17.23 -19.40 13.85
C ARG A 207 -16.80 -17.95 13.66
N VAL A 208 -16.59 -17.21 14.75
CA VAL A 208 -16.07 -15.83 14.70
C VAL A 208 -14.70 -15.81 14.03
N TYR A 209 -13.82 -16.75 14.39
CA TYR A 209 -12.49 -16.87 13.79
C TYR A 209 -12.54 -17.07 12.26
N HIS A 210 -13.47 -17.88 11.76
CA HIS A 210 -13.67 -18.11 10.31
C HIS A 210 -14.19 -16.87 9.55
N LEU A 211 -14.87 -15.96 10.26
CA LEU A 211 -15.37 -14.71 9.69
C LEU A 211 -14.35 -13.57 9.77
N LEU A 212 -13.31 -13.68 10.61
CA LEU A 212 -12.30 -12.62 10.75
C LEU A 212 -11.65 -12.22 9.41
N PRO A 213 -11.29 -13.14 8.50
CA PRO A 213 -10.71 -12.77 7.21
C PRO A 213 -11.67 -11.98 6.31
N PHE A 214 -12.95 -12.35 6.30
CA PHE A 214 -13.99 -11.58 5.62
C PHE A 214 -14.16 -10.18 6.23
N MET A 215 -14.24 -10.10 7.56
CA MET A 215 -14.29 -8.82 8.28
C MET A 215 -13.04 -7.98 7.98
N ALA A 216 -11.86 -8.60 7.86
CA ALA A 216 -10.63 -7.93 7.48
C ALA A 216 -10.71 -7.35 6.06
N VAL A 217 -11.32 -8.04 5.09
CA VAL A 217 -11.56 -7.49 3.74
C VAL A 217 -12.49 -6.28 3.79
N LEU A 218 -13.58 -6.36 4.57
CA LEU A 218 -14.53 -5.24 4.70
C LEU A 218 -13.90 -4.04 5.41
N VAL A 219 -13.19 -4.27 6.51
CA VAL A 219 -12.45 -3.24 7.25
C VAL A 219 -11.37 -2.64 6.37
N ALA A 220 -10.59 -3.46 5.64
CA ALA A 220 -9.57 -2.97 4.72
C ALA A 220 -10.20 -2.11 3.61
N ASN A 221 -11.34 -2.51 3.04
CA ASN A 221 -12.04 -1.69 2.05
C ASN A 221 -12.53 -0.36 2.67
N PHE A 222 -13.19 -0.40 3.82
CA PHE A 222 -13.68 0.79 4.53
C PHE A 222 -12.54 1.78 4.82
N VAL A 223 -11.47 1.28 5.45
CA VAL A 223 -10.29 2.05 5.82
C VAL A 223 -9.54 2.57 4.58
N SER A 224 -9.47 1.77 3.52
CA SER A 224 -8.80 2.15 2.27
C SER A 224 -9.51 3.28 1.55
N LYS A 225 -10.85 3.27 1.57
CA LYS A 225 -11.68 4.25 0.87
C LYS A 225 -11.42 5.67 1.39
N ASP A 226 -11.20 5.79 2.69
CA ASP A 226 -10.92 7.08 3.30
C ASP A 226 -9.46 7.50 3.16
N GLY A 227 -8.54 6.61 2.73
CA GLY A 227 -7.10 6.89 2.66
C GLY A 227 -6.40 6.85 4.04
N ALA A 228 -7.07 6.28 5.04
CA ALA A 228 -6.66 6.33 6.43
C ALA A 228 -5.50 5.35 6.73
N MET A 229 -5.39 4.24 6.02
CA MET A 229 -4.26 3.31 6.12
C MET A 229 -3.57 3.20 4.76
N CYS A 230 -2.24 3.21 4.75
CA CYS A 230 -1.44 3.11 3.53
C CYS A 230 -0.89 1.69 3.41
N PHE A 231 -1.59 0.83 2.68
CA PHE A 231 -1.07 -0.49 2.35
C PHE A 231 -0.08 -0.42 1.18
N PRO A 232 0.95 -1.30 1.12
CA PRO A 232 1.97 -1.24 0.07
C PRO A 232 1.46 -1.38 -1.38
N TRP A 233 0.32 -2.05 -1.58
CA TRP A 233 -0.30 -2.22 -2.91
C TRP A 233 -1.23 -1.05 -3.29
N GLN A 234 -1.54 -0.15 -2.37
CA GLN A 234 -2.46 0.95 -2.64
C GLN A 234 -1.77 2.07 -3.37
N PHE A 235 -2.53 2.81 -4.19
CA PHE A 235 -2.11 4.09 -4.73
C PHE A 235 -1.82 5.07 -3.60
N GLN A 236 -0.74 5.84 -3.74
CA GLN A 236 -0.31 6.81 -2.74
C GLN A 236 -0.11 8.15 -3.42
N ARG A 237 -0.86 9.15 -2.94
CA ARG A 237 -0.72 10.53 -3.36
C ARG A 237 0.47 11.19 -2.66
N SER A 238 1.03 12.20 -3.30
CA SER A 238 1.92 13.16 -2.67
C SER A 238 1.28 13.69 -1.40
N ARG A 239 2.05 13.70 -0.32
CA ARG A 239 1.68 14.36 0.93
C ARG A 239 2.33 15.73 1.05
N VAL A 240 2.89 16.26 -0.04
CA VAL A 240 3.32 17.65 -0.16
C VAL A 240 2.19 18.44 -0.80
N LEU A 241 1.60 19.36 -0.03
CA LEU A 241 0.49 20.22 -0.45
C LEU A 241 0.97 21.66 -0.54
N MET A 242 0.54 22.36 -1.58
CA MET A 242 0.93 23.73 -1.83
C MET A 242 -0.28 24.58 -2.21
N CYS A 243 -0.34 25.79 -1.68
CA CYS A 243 -1.31 26.82 -2.11
C CYS A 243 -0.70 28.21 -1.92
N LYS A 244 -1.46 29.26 -2.26
CA LYS A 244 -1.04 30.65 -2.08
C LYS A 244 -2.15 31.48 -1.47
N LEU A 245 -1.83 32.17 -0.39
CA LEU A 245 -2.70 33.14 0.25
C LEU A 245 -2.69 34.43 -0.55
N THR A 246 -3.84 34.76 -1.13
CA THR A 246 -4.02 35.95 -1.98
C THR A 246 -5.11 36.89 -1.49
N SER A 247 -5.91 36.46 -0.50
CA SER A 247 -6.97 37.31 0.03
C SER A 247 -6.38 38.51 0.79
N ARG A 248 -7.05 39.66 0.70
CA ARG A 248 -6.59 40.90 1.37
C ARG A 248 -6.46 40.70 2.89
N GLU A 249 -7.38 39.94 3.48
CA GLU A 249 -7.38 39.64 4.91
C GLU A 249 -6.19 38.76 5.31
N ASP A 250 -5.92 37.68 4.56
CA ASP A 250 -4.78 36.80 4.86
C ASP A 250 -3.45 37.56 4.77
N VAL A 251 -3.29 38.39 3.74
CA VAL A 251 -2.08 39.21 3.56
C VAL A 251 -1.94 40.25 4.67
N ALA A 252 -3.03 40.91 5.07
CA ALA A 252 -3.01 41.87 6.18
C ALA A 252 -2.62 41.20 7.51
N ASN A 253 -3.12 39.99 7.77
CA ASN A 253 -2.76 39.21 8.95
C ASN A 253 -1.27 38.79 8.94
N LEU A 254 -0.74 38.39 7.77
CA LEU A 254 0.69 38.11 7.62
C LEU A 254 1.53 39.37 7.91
N ASP A 255 1.13 40.52 7.36
CA ASP A 255 1.85 41.79 7.56
C ASP A 255 1.80 42.28 9.01
N LEU A 256 0.69 42.06 9.71
CA LEU A 256 0.55 42.36 11.14
C LEU A 256 1.56 41.57 11.98
N ILE A 257 1.64 40.25 11.75
CA ILE A 257 2.58 39.38 12.48
C ILE A 257 4.02 39.76 12.12
N ARG A 258 4.32 39.95 10.82
CA ARG A 258 5.65 40.29 10.33
C ARG A 258 6.16 41.58 10.96
N SER A 259 5.33 42.63 10.93
CA SER A 259 5.67 43.95 11.47
C SER A 259 5.96 43.88 12.96
N TRP A 260 5.20 43.08 13.70
CA TRP A 260 5.48 42.83 15.11
C TRP A 260 6.80 42.08 15.32
N THR A 261 7.06 41.04 14.55
CA THR A 261 8.29 40.24 14.61
C THR A 261 9.53 41.11 14.39
N MET A 262 9.50 42.00 13.39
CA MET A 262 10.61 42.91 13.13
C MET A 262 10.87 43.89 14.29
N ARG A 263 9.81 44.35 14.97
CA ARG A 263 9.94 45.21 16.16
C ARG A 263 10.59 44.50 17.35
N GLN A 264 10.57 43.17 17.40
CA GLN A 264 11.25 42.40 18.46
C GLN A 264 12.78 42.34 18.26
N GLY A 265 13.30 42.77 17.11
CA GLY A 265 14.74 42.76 16.82
C GLY A 265 15.33 41.34 16.70
N PRO A 266 14.92 40.54 15.69
CA PRO A 266 15.46 39.19 15.50
C PRO A 266 16.99 39.19 15.38
N SER A 267 17.61 38.15 15.92
CA SER A 267 19.06 37.94 15.87
C SER A 267 19.54 37.77 14.42
N LYS A 268 20.69 38.39 14.10
CA LYS A 268 21.39 38.23 12.82
C LYS A 268 22.41 37.10 12.81
N THR A 269 22.62 36.42 13.94
CA THR A 269 23.64 35.36 14.06
C THR A 269 23.04 34.01 14.40
N THR A 270 21.81 34.00 14.93
CA THR A 270 21.09 32.79 15.37
C THR A 270 19.62 32.90 14.94
N SER A 271 18.93 31.77 14.87
CA SER A 271 17.50 31.79 14.61
C SER A 271 16.72 32.40 15.78
N SER A 272 15.62 33.09 15.45
CA SER A 272 14.71 33.68 16.44
C SER A 272 13.33 33.03 16.34
N HIS A 273 12.66 32.90 17.49
CA HIS A 273 11.43 32.11 17.60
C HIS A 273 10.43 32.77 18.55
N TRP A 274 9.17 32.81 18.13
CA TRP A 274 8.05 33.24 18.97
C TRP A 274 6.90 32.26 18.88
N TRP A 275 6.44 31.81 20.03
CA TRP A 275 5.46 30.74 20.17
C TRP A 275 4.03 31.26 20.08
N HIS A 276 3.18 30.51 19.37
CA HIS A 276 1.74 30.75 19.44
C HIS A 276 1.20 30.54 20.87
N THR A 277 1.59 29.43 21.50
CA THR A 277 1.24 29.07 22.87
C THR A 277 2.51 28.72 23.62
N ALA A 278 2.63 29.18 24.87
CA ALA A 278 3.77 28.89 25.71
C ALA A 278 4.03 27.36 25.80
N PRO A 279 5.22 26.87 25.38
CA PRO A 279 5.52 25.44 25.41
C PRO A 279 5.67 24.90 26.84
N SER A 280 6.09 25.75 27.78
CA SER A 280 6.18 25.45 29.21
C SER A 280 5.72 26.65 30.06
N PRO A 281 5.33 26.44 31.33
CA PRO A 281 5.03 27.54 32.26
C PRO A 281 6.18 28.53 32.47
N GLN A 282 7.42 28.10 32.23
CA GLN A 282 8.63 28.91 32.38
C GLN A 282 8.99 29.70 31.11
N THR A 283 8.21 29.59 30.03
CA THR A 283 8.50 30.32 28.79
C THR A 283 8.32 31.82 29.04
N PRO A 284 9.33 32.66 28.76
CA PRO A 284 9.22 34.10 28.92
C PRO A 284 8.05 34.66 28.09
N PRO A 285 7.24 35.60 28.64
CA PRO A 285 6.15 36.22 27.89
C PRO A 285 6.61 36.89 26.59
N SER A 286 7.84 37.38 26.53
CA SER A 286 8.47 37.97 25.34
C SER A 286 8.69 36.96 24.19
N GLN A 287 8.65 35.67 24.48
CA GLN A 287 8.77 34.59 23.49
C GLN A 287 7.40 34.04 23.05
N VAL A 288 6.30 34.69 23.45
CA VAL A 288 4.94 34.26 23.11
C VAL A 288 4.24 35.38 22.34
N LEU A 289 3.47 35.03 21.32
CA LEU A 289 2.70 36.00 20.53
C LEU A 289 1.70 36.75 21.41
N PRO A 290 1.61 38.09 21.33
CA PRO A 290 0.54 38.85 21.98
C PRO A 290 -0.84 38.50 21.38
N ALA A 291 -1.91 38.92 22.05
CA ALA A 291 -3.27 38.51 21.71
C ALA A 291 -3.66 38.84 20.25
N GLU A 292 -3.29 40.01 19.75
CA GLU A 292 -3.61 40.43 18.37
C GLU A 292 -2.90 39.58 17.32
N GLN A 293 -1.59 39.37 17.45
CA GLN A 293 -0.81 38.56 16.52
C GLN A 293 -1.23 37.09 16.59
N ARG A 294 -1.61 36.60 17.77
CA ARG A 294 -2.14 35.25 17.95
C ARG A 294 -3.49 35.07 17.25
N LYS A 295 -4.39 36.06 17.36
CA LYS A 295 -5.66 36.07 16.62
C LYS A 295 -5.44 36.06 15.10
N ALA A 296 -4.53 36.88 14.61
CA ALA A 296 -4.16 36.89 13.19
C ALA A 296 -3.57 35.53 12.75
N PHE A 297 -2.74 34.91 13.60
CA PHE A 297 -2.19 33.58 13.36
C PHE A 297 -3.32 32.54 13.25
N ASP A 298 -4.26 32.53 14.20
CA ASP A 298 -5.42 31.64 14.20
C ASP A 298 -6.32 31.83 12.97
N GLN A 299 -6.51 33.08 12.53
CA GLN A 299 -7.28 33.39 11.31
C GLN A 299 -6.61 32.82 10.06
N ILE A 300 -5.29 33.01 9.91
CA ILE A 300 -4.53 32.41 8.80
C ILE A 300 -4.62 30.88 8.87
N ALA A 301 -4.39 30.29 10.03
CA ALA A 301 -4.42 28.84 10.21
C ALA A 301 -5.81 28.22 9.95
N LYS A 302 -6.89 29.01 9.94
CA LYS A 302 -8.25 28.52 9.70
C LYS A 302 -8.87 29.14 8.44
N CYS A 303 -8.09 29.80 7.60
CA CYS A 303 -8.60 30.44 6.41
C CYS A 303 -9.15 29.40 5.42
N LYS A 304 -10.06 29.86 4.56
CA LYS A 304 -10.72 29.01 3.56
C LYS A 304 -9.71 28.37 2.61
N THR A 305 -8.70 29.12 2.15
CA THR A 305 -7.68 28.65 1.21
C THR A 305 -6.91 27.43 1.73
N ILE A 306 -6.51 27.44 3.00
CA ILE A 306 -5.82 26.30 3.64
C ILE A 306 -6.76 25.12 3.85
N THR A 307 -7.99 25.40 4.30
CA THR A 307 -9.01 24.37 4.53
C THR A 307 -9.39 23.66 3.22
N ASP A 308 -9.58 24.42 2.13
CA ASP A 308 -9.85 23.89 0.79
C ASP A 308 -8.67 23.07 0.24
N MET A 309 -7.42 23.49 0.49
CA MET A 309 -6.23 22.73 0.11
C MET A 309 -6.23 21.33 0.76
N PHE A 310 -6.50 21.25 2.06
CA PHE A 310 -6.60 19.96 2.75
C PHE A 310 -7.80 19.13 2.26
N HIS A 311 -8.98 19.72 2.08
CA HIS A 311 -10.15 19.00 1.56
C HIS A 311 -10.09 18.62 0.08
N SER A 312 -9.13 19.18 -0.67
CA SER A 312 -8.81 18.71 -2.02
C SER A 312 -7.93 17.45 -1.98
N ALA A 313 -7.06 17.35 -0.97
CA ALA A 313 -6.19 16.19 -0.78
C ALA A 313 -6.88 15.03 -0.04
N PHE A 314 -7.73 15.36 0.94
CA PHE A 314 -8.45 14.45 1.84
C PHE A 314 -9.96 14.62 1.70
N ALA A 315 -10.75 13.61 2.06
CA ALA A 315 -12.20 13.75 2.00
C ALA A 315 -12.72 14.84 2.96
N SER A 316 -13.84 15.49 2.61
CA SER A 316 -14.49 16.50 3.46
C SER A 316 -14.97 15.98 4.82
N SER A 317 -15.04 14.66 4.98
CA SER A 317 -15.33 13.97 6.24
C SER A 317 -14.16 13.97 7.23
N TRP A 318 -12.99 14.45 6.83
CA TRP A 318 -11.80 14.53 7.68
C TRP A 318 -11.83 15.77 8.58
N THR A 319 -11.29 15.61 9.78
CA THR A 319 -11.08 16.67 10.77
C THR A 319 -9.70 17.27 10.59
N LEU A 320 -9.60 18.60 10.77
CA LEU A 320 -8.37 19.38 10.71
C LEU A 320 -8.15 20.07 12.06
N ASP A 321 -7.32 19.48 12.92
CA ASP A 321 -7.03 20.01 14.25
C ASP A 321 -5.72 20.80 14.26
N VAL A 322 -5.78 22.10 14.56
CA VAL A 322 -4.58 22.94 14.68
C VAL A 322 -3.83 22.61 15.98
N LEU A 323 -2.57 22.21 15.86
CA LEU A 323 -1.71 21.83 16.98
C LEU A 323 -0.97 23.05 17.54
N ASN A 324 -1.70 23.89 18.28
CA ASN A 324 -1.19 25.15 18.85
C ASN A 324 0.05 25.00 19.73
N GLY A 325 0.29 23.82 20.32
CA GLY A 325 1.50 23.52 21.09
C GLY A 325 2.78 23.37 20.27
N MET A 326 2.69 23.38 18.94
CA MET A 326 3.83 23.29 18.00
C MET A 326 4.02 24.55 17.16
N ASN A 327 3.01 25.44 17.14
CA ASN A 327 2.95 26.59 16.24
C ASN A 327 3.90 27.71 16.66
N GLU A 328 4.60 28.30 15.69
CA GLU A 328 5.56 29.37 15.93
C GLU A 328 5.71 30.32 14.74
N VAL A 329 6.18 31.53 15.03
CA VAL A 329 6.86 32.40 14.07
C VAL A 329 8.35 32.09 14.13
N TYR A 330 8.94 31.80 12.97
CA TYR A 330 10.35 31.44 12.85
C TYR A 330 11.09 32.42 11.95
N VAL A 331 12.24 32.89 12.42
CA VAL A 331 13.18 33.70 11.65
C VAL A 331 14.48 32.93 11.52
N SER A 332 14.89 32.61 10.29
CA SER A 332 16.13 31.87 10.06
C SER A 332 17.36 32.76 10.25
N SER A 333 18.45 32.16 10.73
CA SER A 333 19.75 32.82 10.73
C SER A 333 20.24 33.08 9.30
N PRO A 334 20.84 34.25 9.00
CA PRO A 334 21.44 34.54 7.69
C PRO A 334 22.77 33.79 7.45
N THR A 335 23.38 33.21 8.50
CA THR A 335 24.62 32.43 8.37
C THR A 335 24.39 30.96 8.72
N THR A 336 24.79 30.06 7.80
CA THR A 336 24.81 28.62 8.07
C THR A 336 25.93 28.33 9.07
N VAL A 337 25.57 27.96 10.31
CA VAL A 337 26.55 27.57 11.32
C VAL A 337 26.86 26.07 11.12
N LYS A 338 28.10 25.75 10.72
CA LYS A 338 28.55 24.35 10.58
C LYS A 338 28.86 23.76 11.96
N LYS A 339 28.69 22.45 12.13
CA LYS A 339 28.94 21.70 13.39
C LYS A 339 27.97 22.02 14.54
N THR A 340 26.79 22.55 14.24
CA THR A 340 25.70 22.72 15.20
C THR A 340 24.52 21.83 14.81
N SER A 341 23.53 21.74 15.69
CA SER A 341 22.28 21.04 15.38
C SER A 341 21.53 21.63 14.17
N ASP A 342 21.82 22.87 13.74
CA ASP A 342 21.27 23.45 12.50
C ASP A 342 21.64 22.68 11.24
N GLU A 343 22.75 21.92 11.25
CA GLU A 343 23.15 21.04 10.14
C GLU A 343 22.09 19.97 9.84
N VAL A 344 21.25 19.62 10.83
CA VAL A 344 20.13 18.68 10.66
C VAL A 344 19.17 19.17 9.58
N PHE A 345 18.88 20.48 9.50
CA PHE A 345 17.93 21.01 8.52
C PHE A 345 18.46 20.91 7.08
N TYR A 346 19.77 21.03 6.91
CA TYR A 346 20.45 20.88 5.60
C TYR A 346 20.72 19.43 5.23
N THR A 347 20.61 18.53 6.20
CA THR A 347 20.68 17.09 6.00
C THR A 347 19.30 16.56 5.64
N LYS A 348 19.24 15.52 4.81
CA LYS A 348 18.00 14.79 4.53
C LYS A 348 17.42 14.18 5.80
N HIS A 349 16.18 14.53 6.13
CA HIS A 349 15.55 14.14 7.39
C HIS A 349 14.03 13.95 7.27
N ILE A 350 13.45 13.38 8.32
CA ILE A 350 12.02 13.43 8.63
C ILE A 350 11.91 14.16 9.98
N ASP A 351 10.92 15.03 10.12
CA ASP A 351 10.79 15.89 11.30
C ASP A 351 10.39 15.13 12.57
N GLY A 352 9.61 14.06 12.47
CA GLY A 352 9.19 13.28 13.65
C GLY A 352 9.06 11.77 13.41
N PRO A 353 8.94 10.97 14.49
CA PRO A 353 9.13 9.52 14.41
C PRO A 353 7.83 8.70 14.37
N TYR A 354 6.65 9.32 14.43
CA TYR A 354 5.37 8.61 14.64
C TYR A 354 4.68 8.16 13.35
N TYR A 355 5.46 7.70 12.37
CA TYR A 355 4.96 7.22 11.07
C TYR A 355 3.99 6.03 11.19
N TYR A 356 4.11 5.24 12.26
CA TYR A 356 3.36 4.01 12.51
C TYR A 356 1.94 4.23 13.04
N VAL A 357 1.58 5.44 13.48
CA VAL A 357 0.22 5.72 13.96
C VAL A 357 -0.74 5.72 12.77
N PRO A 358 -1.68 4.76 12.68
CA PRO A 358 -2.57 4.67 11.52
C PRO A 358 -3.64 5.75 11.55
N PHE A 359 -4.29 5.99 10.41
CA PHE A 359 -5.50 6.83 10.25
C PHE A 359 -5.31 8.33 10.49
N ALA A 360 -4.19 8.75 11.07
CA ALA A 360 -3.89 10.14 11.36
C ALA A 360 -2.56 10.57 10.73
N SER A 361 -2.52 11.85 10.34
CA SER A 361 -1.34 12.48 9.75
C SER A 361 -1.08 13.79 10.45
N CYS A 362 0.16 14.05 10.82
CA CYS A 362 0.57 15.34 11.36
C CYS A 362 1.20 16.11 10.21
N PHE A 363 0.63 17.24 9.82
CA PHE A 363 1.19 18.11 8.79
C PHE A 363 1.93 19.26 9.44
N ARG A 364 3.17 19.51 9.00
CA ARG A 364 3.85 20.79 9.18
C ARG A 364 3.57 21.63 7.95
N MET A 365 3.24 22.89 8.19
CA MET A 365 2.95 23.88 7.17
C MET A 365 3.86 25.10 7.38
N ILE A 366 4.59 25.46 6.33
CA ILE A 366 5.45 26.63 6.26
C ILE A 366 4.72 27.68 5.42
N ILE A 367 4.47 28.86 6.00
CA ILE A 367 3.87 29.99 5.30
C ILE A 367 4.92 31.09 5.19
N GLY A 368 5.30 31.47 3.97
CA GLY A 368 6.26 32.54 3.74
C GLY A 368 5.65 33.91 4.06
N MET A 369 6.39 34.76 4.78
CA MET A 369 5.99 36.13 5.08
C MET A 369 6.82 37.17 4.33
N ASP A 370 7.93 36.73 3.74
CA ASP A 370 8.92 37.55 3.04
C ASP A 370 9.26 36.96 1.68
N ALA A 371 9.93 37.77 0.86
CA ALA A 371 10.67 37.22 -0.28
C ALA A 371 11.75 36.27 0.24
N ASN A 372 11.88 35.10 -0.38
CA ASN A 372 12.85 34.09 0.00
C ASN A 372 13.50 33.49 -1.23
N GLU A 373 14.63 34.03 -1.64
CA GLU A 373 15.39 33.54 -2.77
C GLU A 373 16.55 32.63 -2.37
N GLU A 374 16.95 32.69 -1.10
CA GLU A 374 18.14 32.03 -0.59
C GLU A 374 17.91 30.56 -0.19
N ILE A 375 16.75 30.21 0.35
CA ILE A 375 16.51 28.87 0.91
C ILE A 375 15.34 28.17 0.22
N THR A 376 15.62 27.00 -0.36
CA THR A 376 14.63 26.12 -0.99
C THR A 376 14.42 24.89 -0.12
N THR A 377 13.16 24.54 0.16
CA THR A 377 12.82 23.22 0.73
C THR A 377 12.71 22.22 -0.41
N VAL A 378 13.42 21.10 -0.29
CA VAL A 378 13.45 20.03 -1.30
C VAL A 378 12.82 18.78 -0.71
N PHE A 379 11.90 18.18 -1.46
CA PHE A 379 11.26 16.91 -1.13
C PHE A 379 11.85 15.83 -2.03
N ASP A 380 12.45 14.80 -1.43
CA ASP A 380 13.04 13.71 -2.21
C ASP A 380 11.99 12.67 -2.64
N MET A 381 10.96 12.48 -1.82
CA MET A 381 9.96 11.43 -2.02
C MET A 381 8.91 11.82 -3.08
N VAL A 382 8.71 13.12 -3.22
CA VAL A 382 7.91 13.77 -4.26
C VAL A 382 8.86 14.75 -4.93
N PRO A 383 9.26 14.59 -6.21
CA PRO A 383 10.31 15.37 -6.85
C PRO A 383 9.87 16.82 -7.08
N THR A 384 9.71 17.57 -5.99
CA THR A 384 9.22 18.93 -5.91
C THR A 384 10.10 19.71 -4.96
N GLU A 385 10.30 20.99 -5.25
CA GLU A 385 11.04 21.90 -4.40
C GLU A 385 10.41 23.28 -4.46
N GLN A 386 10.43 24.00 -3.34
CA GLN A 386 9.85 25.34 -3.26
C GLN A 386 10.65 26.23 -2.31
N ALA A 387 10.99 27.42 -2.79
CA ALA A 387 11.43 28.52 -1.96
C ALA A 387 10.19 29.36 -1.58
N ALA A 388 9.62 29.09 -0.39
CA ALA A 388 8.37 29.68 0.05
C ALA A 388 8.48 31.23 0.14
N GLN A 389 7.82 31.93 -0.79
CA GLN A 389 7.71 33.38 -0.83
C GLN A 389 6.57 33.88 0.04
N LYS A 390 6.43 35.21 0.18
CA LYS A 390 5.28 35.84 0.82
C LYS A 390 3.95 35.28 0.28
N GLY A 391 3.15 34.74 1.19
CA GLY A 391 1.84 34.15 0.92
C GLY A 391 1.89 32.71 0.41
N ASP A 392 3.05 32.18 0.01
CA ASP A 392 3.15 30.77 -0.36
C ASP A 392 2.98 29.89 0.89
N VAL A 393 2.20 28.82 0.73
CA VAL A 393 1.94 27.82 1.74
C VAL A 393 2.51 26.50 1.25
N LEU A 394 3.34 25.89 2.08
CA LEU A 394 3.95 24.60 1.83
C LEU A 394 3.68 23.67 3.02
N ALA A 395 2.80 22.68 2.85
CA ALA A 395 2.47 21.70 3.87
C ALA A 395 2.99 20.30 3.50
N PHE A 396 3.48 19.56 4.49
CA PHE A 396 3.97 18.19 4.32
C PHE A 396 3.80 17.37 5.59
N ASP A 397 3.73 16.04 5.45
CA ASP A 397 3.55 15.12 6.59
C ASP A 397 4.82 15.08 7.47
N PHE A 398 4.72 15.66 8.66
CA PHE A 398 5.77 15.81 9.67
C PHE A 398 6.41 14.47 10.07
N HIS A 399 5.68 13.36 9.95
CA HIS A 399 6.18 12.04 10.35
C HIS A 399 6.61 11.14 9.19
N ARG A 400 6.32 11.53 7.95
CA ARG A 400 6.43 10.61 6.80
C ARG A 400 7.11 11.22 5.59
N GLU A 401 7.21 12.53 5.50
CA GLU A 401 7.80 13.19 4.34
C GLU A 401 9.30 13.48 4.57
N CYS A 402 10.14 12.84 3.77
CA CYS A 402 11.58 13.14 3.77
C CYS A 402 11.84 14.45 3.04
N HIS A 403 12.53 15.36 3.71
CA HIS A 403 12.86 16.68 3.16
C HIS A 403 14.17 17.22 3.73
N TYR A 404 14.64 18.31 3.13
CA TYR A 404 15.77 19.11 3.62
C TYR A 404 15.69 20.51 3.03
N ILE A 405 16.46 21.43 3.58
CA ILE A 405 16.66 22.75 2.98
C ILE A 405 18.00 22.83 2.24
N ARG A 406 17.99 23.50 1.10
CA ARG A 406 19.17 23.79 0.29
C ARG A 406 19.31 25.30 0.15
N LYS A 407 20.54 25.79 0.35
CA LYS A 407 20.89 27.18 0.03
C LYS A 407 21.08 27.30 -1.48
N ASN A 408 20.42 28.27 -2.10
CA ASN A 408 20.55 28.58 -3.51
C ASN A 408 21.83 29.40 -3.73
N GLU A 409 22.77 28.84 -4.47
CA GLU A 409 24.04 29.50 -4.74
C GLU A 409 23.84 30.81 -5.50
N GLY A 410 24.58 31.85 -5.12
CA GLY A 410 24.50 33.18 -5.73
C GLY A 410 23.26 34.00 -5.36
N LYS A 411 22.34 33.47 -4.54
CA LYS A 411 21.16 34.19 -4.05
C LYS A 411 21.30 34.50 -2.56
N SER A 412 20.96 35.72 -2.17
CA SER A 412 20.92 36.18 -0.79
C SER A 412 19.65 36.97 -0.58
N ASN A 413 18.96 36.75 0.54
CA ASN A 413 17.82 37.59 0.88
C ASN A 413 18.32 38.98 1.28
N SER A 414 17.60 40.02 0.86
CA SER A 414 17.89 41.41 1.25
C SER A 414 17.45 41.72 2.69
N ASP A 415 16.53 40.92 3.23
CA ASP A 415 15.97 41.02 4.59
C ASP A 415 15.93 39.62 5.23
N PHE A 416 15.43 39.52 6.46
CA PHE A 416 15.20 38.24 7.13
C PHE A 416 14.22 37.35 6.35
N ARG A 417 14.44 36.03 6.41
CA ARG A 417 13.43 35.04 6.01
C ARG A 417 12.56 34.72 7.21
N ILE A 418 11.38 35.30 7.23
CA ILE A 418 10.36 35.06 8.26
C ILE A 418 9.30 34.10 7.71
N VAL A 419 8.98 33.07 8.48
CA VAL A 419 7.93 32.11 8.14
C VAL A 419 7.05 31.81 9.35
N LEU A 420 5.77 31.52 9.09
CA LEU A 420 4.90 30.86 10.06
C LEU A 420 5.09 29.36 9.94
N LYS A 421 5.24 28.67 11.06
CA LYS A 421 5.14 27.22 11.14
C LYS A 421 3.85 26.87 11.85
N VAL A 422 2.91 26.34 11.08
CA VAL A 422 1.61 25.86 11.55
C VAL A 422 1.59 24.35 11.46
N HIS A 423 0.98 23.67 12.43
CA HIS A 423 0.88 22.21 12.43
C HIS A 423 -0.58 21.78 12.54
N TYR A 424 -0.95 20.72 11.81
CA TYR A 424 -2.29 20.14 11.82
C TYR A 424 -2.21 18.66 12.14
N CYS A 425 -3.15 18.15 12.93
CA CYS A 425 -3.50 16.74 12.92
C CYS A 425 -4.71 16.53 12.03
N VAL A 426 -4.56 15.67 11.03
CA VAL A 426 -5.54 15.43 9.96
C VAL A 426 -5.94 13.96 10.01
N TYR A 427 -7.22 13.68 10.23
CA TYR A 427 -7.74 12.32 10.43
C TYR A 427 -9.24 12.22 10.07
N PRO A 428 -9.76 11.05 9.64
CA PRO A 428 -11.19 10.81 9.48
C PRO A 428 -11.93 10.97 10.82
N LYS A 429 -13.16 11.51 10.82
CA LYS A 429 -13.96 11.68 12.06
C LYS A 429 -14.06 10.42 12.93
N TRP A 430 -14.19 9.24 12.32
CA TRP A 430 -14.27 7.97 13.05
C TRP A 430 -12.95 7.57 13.74
N ALA A 431 -11.81 8.12 13.28
CA ALA A 431 -10.48 7.86 13.80
C ALA A 431 -10.04 8.89 14.86
N LEU A 432 -10.98 9.60 15.49
CA LEU A 432 -10.71 10.60 16.53
C LEU A 432 -9.69 10.14 17.59
N PRO A 433 -9.74 8.91 18.15
CA PRO A 433 -8.75 8.48 19.13
C PRO A 433 -7.31 8.49 18.58
N PHE A 434 -7.11 8.14 17.31
CA PHE A 434 -5.82 8.16 16.65
C PHE A 434 -5.34 9.58 16.36
N GLY A 435 -6.26 10.47 15.97
CA GLY A 435 -5.99 11.90 15.81
C GLY A 435 -5.52 12.55 17.11
N LEU A 436 -6.26 12.35 18.20
CA LEU A 436 -5.91 12.87 19.52
C LEU A 436 -4.56 12.32 20.01
N LEU A 437 -4.34 11.01 19.86
CA LEU A 437 -3.07 10.37 20.21
C LEU A 437 -1.90 10.94 19.40
N LEU A 438 -2.03 11.03 18.08
CA LEU A 438 -0.98 11.55 17.21
C LEU A 438 -0.69 13.02 17.51
N GLY A 439 -1.73 13.86 17.69
CA GLY A 439 -1.58 15.26 18.05
C GLY A 439 -0.85 15.46 19.38
N TRP A 440 -1.21 14.66 20.40
CA TRP A 440 -0.54 14.66 21.70
C TRP A 440 0.93 14.23 21.58
N LEU A 441 1.19 13.09 20.92
CA LEU A 441 2.54 12.57 20.70
C LEU A 441 3.40 13.58 19.94
N SER A 442 2.90 14.14 18.84
CA SER A 442 3.59 15.14 18.01
C SER A 442 3.97 16.36 18.82
N THR A 443 3.04 16.89 19.62
CA THR A 443 3.27 18.06 20.46
C THR A 443 4.32 17.78 21.53
N ARG A 444 4.25 16.62 22.18
CA ARG A 444 5.23 16.22 23.21
C ARG A 444 6.62 16.01 22.62
N TYR A 445 6.71 15.32 21.48
CA TYR A 445 7.95 15.10 20.76
C TYR A 445 8.57 16.42 20.32
N ASN A 446 7.81 17.32 19.68
CA ASN A 446 8.35 18.60 19.22
C ASN A 446 8.90 19.44 20.37
N LYS A 447 8.21 19.45 21.54
CA LYS A 447 8.72 20.11 22.75
C LYS A 447 10.04 19.49 23.25
N ALA A 448 10.09 18.16 23.35
CA ALA A 448 11.27 17.44 23.84
C ALA A 448 12.46 17.54 22.88
N PHE A 449 12.22 17.28 21.59
CA PHE A 449 13.23 17.37 20.54
C PHE A 449 13.80 18.78 20.43
N ARG A 450 12.97 19.81 20.59
CA ARG A 450 13.48 21.18 20.60
C ARG A 450 14.27 21.54 21.85
N ALA A 451 13.87 21.07 23.03
CA ALA A 451 14.69 21.23 24.23
C ALA A 451 16.08 20.61 24.02
N LEU A 452 16.13 19.41 23.43
CA LEU A 452 17.38 18.76 23.02
C LEU A 452 18.14 19.56 21.94
N PHE A 453 17.43 20.11 20.95
CA PHE A 453 18.01 20.92 19.87
C PHE A 453 18.68 22.20 20.41
N LEU A 454 18.01 22.91 21.32
CA LEU A 454 18.55 24.11 21.97
C LEU A 454 19.70 23.78 22.91
N PHE A 455 19.62 22.64 23.63
CA PHE A 455 20.73 22.14 24.45
C PHE A 455 21.97 21.80 23.60
N THR A 456 21.78 21.40 22.34
CA THR A 456 22.84 20.97 21.42
C THR A 456 23.20 21.99 20.35
N ILE A 457 22.64 23.21 20.39
CA ILE A 457 22.87 24.23 19.36
C ILE A 457 24.28 24.80 19.40
N ASN A 458 24.88 24.89 20.59
CA ASN A 458 26.26 25.32 20.79
C ASN A 458 26.91 24.41 21.84
N PRO A 459 27.24 23.15 21.46
CA PRO A 459 27.73 22.16 22.41
C PRO A 459 29.11 22.57 22.94
N LYS A 460 29.24 22.61 24.27
CA LYS A 460 30.46 22.96 25.01
C LYS A 460 31.07 21.76 25.72
N THR A 461 30.26 20.77 26.07
CA THR A 461 30.69 19.58 26.81
C THR A 461 30.76 18.33 25.90
N PRO A 462 31.58 17.31 26.22
CA PRO A 462 31.61 16.05 25.47
C PRO A 462 30.23 15.38 25.39
N PHE A 463 29.43 15.49 26.44
CA PHE A 463 28.06 14.97 26.47
C PHE A 463 27.12 15.72 25.52
N GLU A 464 27.23 17.05 25.44
CA GLU A 464 26.48 17.86 24.46
C GLU A 464 26.90 17.53 23.03
N HIS A 465 28.19 17.33 22.77
CA HIS A 465 28.67 16.87 21.46
C HIS A 465 28.16 15.47 21.10
N PHE A 466 28.18 14.52 22.05
CA PHE A 466 27.62 13.19 21.85
C PHE A 466 26.10 13.25 21.60
N SER A 467 25.39 14.11 22.32
CA SER A 467 23.95 14.32 22.14
C SER A 467 23.64 14.92 20.77
N ALA A 468 24.39 15.93 20.33
CA ALA A 468 24.29 16.51 18.99
C ALA A 468 24.54 15.46 17.90
N TRP A 469 25.58 14.63 18.08
CA TRP A 469 25.87 13.51 17.16
C TRP A 469 24.72 12.50 17.11
N ASN A 470 24.13 12.12 18.24
CA ASN A 470 23.00 11.19 18.29
C ASN A 470 21.79 11.72 17.52
N VAL A 471 21.48 13.02 17.66
CA VAL A 471 20.40 13.66 16.89
C VAL A 471 20.66 13.50 15.40
N VAL A 472 21.82 13.95 14.91
CA VAL A 472 22.17 13.87 13.48
C VAL A 472 22.20 12.43 12.98
N PHE A 473 22.75 11.50 13.77
CA PHE A 473 22.85 10.08 13.42
C PHE A 473 21.47 9.44 13.26
N TRP A 474 20.60 9.55 14.27
CA TRP A 474 19.28 8.95 14.23
C TRP A 474 18.39 9.57 13.17
N THR A 475 18.49 10.88 12.94
CA THR A 475 17.80 11.53 11.84
C THR A 475 18.19 10.96 10.48
N LYS A 476 19.48 10.68 10.24
CA LYS A 476 19.96 10.03 9.02
C LYS A 476 19.49 8.58 8.90
N VAL A 477 19.48 7.83 10.00
CA VAL A 477 18.97 6.44 10.03
C VAL A 477 17.48 6.41 9.68
N VAL A 478 16.69 7.30 10.29
CA VAL A 478 15.25 7.43 10.05
C VAL A 478 14.98 7.78 8.58
N TYR A 479 15.66 8.79 8.05
CA TYR A 479 15.60 9.13 6.62
C TYR A 479 15.94 7.93 5.73
N ALA A 480 17.05 7.24 5.99
CA ALA A 480 17.49 6.14 5.13
C ALA A 480 16.51 4.96 5.17
N ALA A 481 15.95 4.64 6.34
CA ALA A 481 14.95 3.60 6.47
C ALA A 481 13.72 3.91 5.62
N GLU A 482 13.19 5.14 5.66
CA GLU A 482 12.05 5.53 4.83
C GLU A 482 12.43 5.60 3.34
N ALA A 483 13.51 6.30 2.98
CA ALA A 483 13.88 6.53 1.59
C ALA A 483 14.16 5.23 0.81
N TYR A 484 14.79 4.24 1.45
CA TYR A 484 15.21 3.01 0.77
C TYR A 484 14.30 1.81 1.03
N PHE A 485 13.63 1.74 2.17
CA PHE A 485 12.81 0.58 2.54
C PHE A 485 11.34 0.92 2.74
N GLY A 486 11.06 2.05 3.40
CA GLY A 486 9.70 2.47 3.73
C GLY A 486 9.16 1.76 4.96
N TYR A 487 8.72 2.53 5.95
CA TYR A 487 8.24 1.96 7.20
C TYR A 487 6.99 1.10 7.04
N ASN A 488 6.08 1.50 6.15
CA ASN A 488 4.87 0.73 5.85
C ASN A 488 5.22 -0.64 5.26
N ASN A 489 6.25 -0.70 4.41
CA ASN A 489 6.72 -1.97 3.84
C ASN A 489 7.35 -2.84 4.93
N ALA A 490 8.16 -2.26 5.81
CA ALA A 490 8.78 -2.98 6.91
C ALA A 490 7.75 -3.62 7.83
N LEU A 491 6.74 -2.85 8.26
CA LEU A 491 5.67 -3.35 9.10
C LEU A 491 4.87 -4.45 8.40
N TYR A 492 4.53 -4.24 7.13
CA TYR A 492 3.77 -5.22 6.34
C TYR A 492 4.52 -6.54 6.15
N ILE A 493 5.78 -6.49 5.72
CA ILE A 493 6.62 -7.68 5.51
C ILE A 493 6.83 -8.40 6.85
N SER A 494 7.10 -7.67 7.94
CA SER A 494 7.29 -8.26 9.27
C SER A 494 6.02 -8.96 9.77
N LEU A 495 4.85 -8.35 9.57
CA LEU A 495 3.58 -8.96 9.93
C LEU A 495 3.32 -10.23 9.13
N LEU A 496 3.51 -10.18 7.80
CA LEU A 496 3.35 -11.36 6.97
C LEU A 496 4.36 -12.46 7.29
N ALA A 497 5.59 -12.09 7.65
CA ALA A 497 6.61 -13.06 8.06
C ALA A 497 6.22 -13.74 9.37
N LEU A 498 5.72 -12.98 10.35
CA LEU A 498 5.21 -13.51 11.62
C LEU A 498 4.01 -14.44 11.39
N LEU A 499 3.06 -14.03 10.55
CA LEU A 499 1.90 -14.85 10.19
C LEU A 499 2.32 -16.11 9.41
N GLY A 500 3.27 -15.96 8.47
CA GLY A 500 3.80 -17.07 7.69
C GLY A 500 4.52 -18.09 8.56
N TRP A 501 5.33 -17.61 9.51
CA TRP A 501 6.01 -18.45 10.49
C TRP A 501 5.03 -19.15 11.44
N ARG A 502 3.99 -18.44 11.91
CA ARG A 502 3.05 -18.99 12.89
C ARG A 502 2.03 -19.95 12.28
N PHE A 503 1.62 -19.73 11.03
CA PHE A 503 0.50 -20.44 10.41
C PHE A 503 0.91 -21.20 9.16
N ASN A 504 1.33 -20.50 8.11
CA ASN A 504 1.73 -21.14 6.85
C ASN A 504 2.56 -20.17 6.01
N TYR A 505 3.74 -20.60 5.55
CA TYR A 505 4.64 -19.82 4.70
C TYR A 505 3.95 -19.28 3.42
N LEU A 506 2.93 -19.95 2.90
CA LEU A 506 2.12 -19.46 1.79
C LEU A 506 1.56 -18.05 2.02
N ILE A 507 1.22 -17.70 3.26
CA ILE A 507 0.74 -16.35 3.62
C ILE A 507 1.82 -15.31 3.30
N PHE A 508 3.07 -15.60 3.69
CA PHE A 508 4.20 -14.72 3.41
C PHE A 508 4.51 -14.67 1.91
N LEU A 509 4.58 -15.84 1.25
CA LEU A 509 4.86 -15.95 -0.17
C LEU A 509 3.85 -15.16 -1.01
N VAL A 510 2.56 -15.48 -0.89
CA VAL A 510 1.49 -14.84 -1.67
C VAL A 510 1.36 -13.37 -1.30
N GLY A 511 1.41 -13.03 0.00
CA GLY A 511 1.27 -11.67 0.48
C GLY A 511 2.41 -10.73 0.04
N THR A 512 3.56 -11.25 -0.40
CA THR A 512 4.68 -10.43 -0.86
C THR A 512 4.95 -10.54 -2.35
N SER A 513 4.71 -11.71 -2.97
CA SER A 513 5.02 -11.98 -4.38
C SER A 513 4.26 -11.09 -5.37
N PHE A 514 3.04 -10.66 -5.04
CA PHE A 514 2.16 -10.01 -6.01
C PHE A 514 1.96 -8.50 -5.80
N VAL A 515 2.52 -7.93 -4.73
CA VAL A 515 2.28 -6.53 -4.34
C VAL A 515 2.72 -5.53 -5.39
N HIS A 516 3.86 -5.75 -6.05
CA HIS A 516 4.37 -4.80 -7.05
C HIS A 516 3.46 -4.70 -8.28
N TYR A 517 2.78 -5.77 -8.70
CA TYR A 517 1.80 -5.70 -9.79
C TYR A 517 0.61 -4.84 -9.41
N LEU A 518 0.04 -5.08 -8.23
CA LEU A 518 -1.09 -4.29 -7.73
C LEU A 518 -0.70 -2.81 -7.63
N ARG A 519 0.53 -2.53 -7.20
CA ARG A 519 1.08 -1.18 -7.11
C ARG A 519 1.29 -0.53 -8.48
N TYR A 520 1.76 -1.27 -9.49
CA TYR A 520 1.84 -0.80 -10.88
C TYR A 520 0.45 -0.46 -11.41
N ILE A 521 -0.48 -1.42 -11.34
CA ILE A 521 -1.84 -1.29 -11.89
C ILE A 521 -2.58 -0.11 -11.26
N ASN A 522 -2.51 0.01 -9.95
CA ASN A 522 -3.23 1.04 -9.20
C ASN A 522 -2.63 2.44 -9.43
N THR A 523 -1.31 2.57 -9.44
CA THR A 523 -0.63 3.85 -9.73
C THR A 523 -0.89 4.30 -11.16
N TYR A 524 -0.81 3.37 -12.12
CA TYR A 524 -1.11 3.64 -13.52
C TYR A 524 -2.58 4.00 -13.74
N TYR A 525 -3.50 3.48 -12.91
CA TYR A 525 -4.90 3.86 -12.99
C TYR A 525 -5.15 5.28 -12.49
N HIS A 526 -4.54 5.71 -11.38
CA HIS A 526 -4.85 7.02 -10.81
C HIS A 526 -4.03 8.18 -11.40
N ARG A 527 -2.74 7.97 -11.70
CA ARG A 527 -1.72 8.87 -12.30
C ARG A 527 -1.53 10.29 -11.77
N ASP A 528 -2.52 10.90 -11.12
CA ASP A 528 -2.47 12.27 -10.65
C ASP A 528 -1.84 12.38 -9.26
N ASN A 529 -0.98 13.37 -9.07
CA ASN A 529 -0.34 13.71 -7.80
C ASN A 529 0.31 12.50 -7.11
N VAL A 530 1.07 11.68 -7.85
CA VAL A 530 1.70 10.45 -7.32
C VAL A 530 2.89 10.77 -6.41
N ALA A 531 3.00 10.06 -5.29
CA ALA A 531 4.25 10.00 -4.51
C ALA A 531 5.29 9.15 -5.26
N TYR A 532 5.91 9.72 -6.29
CA TYR A 532 6.65 8.99 -7.32
C TYR A 532 7.82 8.15 -6.80
N THR A 533 8.66 8.73 -5.94
CA THR A 533 9.81 8.00 -5.39
C THR A 533 9.35 6.90 -4.43
N VAL A 534 8.27 7.13 -3.68
CA VAL A 534 7.65 6.10 -2.83
C VAL A 534 7.16 4.93 -3.68
N PHE A 535 6.46 5.22 -4.78
CA PHE A 535 6.01 4.22 -5.74
C PHE A 535 7.18 3.38 -6.28
N LYS A 536 8.25 4.02 -6.77
CA LYS A 536 9.45 3.32 -7.27
C LYS A 536 10.08 2.42 -6.20
N ARG A 537 10.26 2.95 -4.99
CA ARG A 537 10.83 2.22 -3.85
C ARG A 537 10.02 0.97 -3.54
N ASP A 538 8.71 1.12 -3.34
CA ASP A 538 7.83 0.01 -2.96
C ASP A 538 7.86 -1.10 -4.02
N VAL A 539 7.66 -0.72 -5.29
CA VAL A 539 7.66 -1.67 -6.41
C VAL A 539 9.01 -2.40 -6.52
N LEU A 540 10.13 -1.69 -6.38
CA LEU A 540 11.45 -2.31 -6.45
C LEU A 540 11.65 -3.34 -5.32
N ILE A 541 11.24 -3.02 -4.09
CA ILE A 541 11.35 -3.92 -2.93
C ILE A 541 10.53 -5.18 -3.16
N PHE A 542 9.24 -5.05 -3.46
CA PHE A 542 8.37 -6.21 -3.62
C PHE A 542 8.71 -7.04 -4.86
N LYS A 543 9.13 -6.41 -5.97
CA LYS A 543 9.64 -7.13 -7.14
C LYS A 543 10.91 -7.92 -6.78
N SER A 544 11.83 -7.31 -6.05
CA SER A 544 13.08 -7.98 -5.63
C SER A 544 12.79 -9.16 -4.70
N LEU A 545 11.86 -9.00 -3.75
CA LEU A 545 11.43 -10.06 -2.85
C LEU A 545 10.75 -11.21 -3.60
N ALA A 546 9.86 -10.91 -4.55
CA ALA A 546 9.20 -11.91 -5.39
C ALA A 546 10.20 -12.71 -6.23
N VAL A 547 11.18 -12.04 -6.86
CA VAL A 547 12.24 -12.71 -7.62
C VAL A 547 13.13 -13.56 -6.72
N ALA A 548 13.51 -13.06 -5.54
CA ALA A 548 14.29 -13.82 -4.58
C ALA A 548 13.55 -15.09 -4.11
N GLN A 549 12.24 -15.01 -3.88
CA GLN A 549 11.39 -16.15 -3.56
C GLN A 549 11.33 -17.16 -4.72
N LEU A 550 11.14 -16.69 -5.96
CA LEU A 550 11.15 -17.56 -7.14
C LEU A 550 12.48 -18.30 -7.29
N CYS A 551 13.61 -17.59 -7.16
CA CYS A 551 14.95 -18.19 -7.20
C CYS A 551 15.15 -19.21 -6.07
N TYR A 552 14.73 -18.89 -4.85
CA TYR A 552 14.82 -19.81 -3.70
C TYR A 552 14.03 -21.09 -3.96
N HIS A 553 12.76 -20.98 -4.37
CA HIS A 553 11.90 -22.13 -4.62
C HIS A 553 12.36 -22.96 -5.81
N TYR A 554 12.92 -22.32 -6.85
CA TYR A 554 13.52 -23.01 -7.98
C TYR A 554 14.77 -23.79 -7.57
N ALA A 555 15.69 -23.17 -6.82
CA ALA A 555 16.88 -23.83 -6.30
C ALA A 555 16.53 -24.98 -5.35
N HIS A 556 15.55 -24.77 -4.47
CA HIS A 556 15.02 -25.80 -3.59
C HIS A 556 14.42 -26.97 -4.38
N ALA A 557 13.64 -26.71 -5.43
CA ALA A 557 13.10 -27.76 -6.29
C ALA A 557 14.19 -28.52 -7.07
N LEU A 558 15.20 -27.82 -7.58
CA LEU A 558 16.31 -28.40 -8.35
C LEU A 558 17.20 -29.34 -7.50
N THR A 559 17.33 -29.06 -6.21
CA THR A 559 18.23 -29.77 -5.28
C THR A 559 17.50 -30.68 -4.29
N ALA A 560 16.21 -30.97 -4.55
CA ALA A 560 15.34 -31.72 -3.64
C ALA A 560 15.41 -31.22 -2.18
N GLY A 561 15.29 -29.90 -2.01
CA GLY A 561 15.41 -29.24 -0.70
C GLY A 561 16.82 -29.11 -0.18
N PHE A 562 17.79 -28.89 -1.07
CA PHE A 562 19.23 -28.82 -0.76
C PHE A 562 19.82 -30.11 -0.18
N THR A 563 19.12 -31.24 -0.33
CA THR A 563 19.55 -32.55 0.19
C THR A 563 20.22 -33.42 -0.87
N ALA A 564 20.06 -33.10 -2.15
CA ALA A 564 20.67 -33.79 -3.26
C ALA A 564 21.56 -32.84 -4.08
N ALA A 565 22.52 -33.41 -4.82
CA ALA A 565 23.13 -32.71 -5.93
C ALA A 565 22.02 -32.20 -6.87
N PRO A 566 22.22 -31.08 -7.57
CA PRO A 566 21.27 -30.63 -8.58
C PRO A 566 20.92 -31.82 -9.48
N GLY A 567 19.64 -32.05 -9.73
CA GLY A 567 19.22 -33.01 -10.75
C GLY A 567 19.76 -32.62 -12.13
N GLU A 568 19.26 -33.26 -13.19
CA GLU A 568 19.57 -32.81 -14.54
C GLU A 568 19.25 -31.30 -14.66
N LEU A 569 20.28 -30.50 -14.94
CA LEU A 569 20.14 -29.05 -15.04
C LEU A 569 19.17 -28.74 -16.17
N ASP A 570 18.06 -28.05 -15.87
CA ASP A 570 17.15 -27.53 -16.87
C ASP A 570 17.81 -26.35 -17.60
N THR A 571 18.74 -26.69 -18.49
CA THR A 571 19.58 -25.73 -19.24
C THR A 571 18.73 -24.75 -20.03
N VAL A 572 17.62 -25.22 -20.61
CA VAL A 572 16.66 -24.38 -21.33
C VAL A 572 15.95 -23.43 -20.37
N GLY A 573 15.44 -23.92 -19.23
CA GLY A 573 14.80 -23.07 -18.22
C GLY A 573 15.75 -22.00 -17.67
N LEU A 574 17.00 -22.38 -17.37
CA LEU A 574 18.05 -21.46 -16.93
C LEU A 574 18.41 -20.43 -18.01
N ALA A 575 18.52 -20.84 -19.27
CA ALA A 575 18.76 -19.93 -20.39
C ALA A 575 17.60 -18.94 -20.57
N MET A 576 16.34 -19.37 -20.40
CA MET A 576 15.17 -18.49 -20.42
C MET A 576 15.18 -17.49 -19.26
N ILE A 577 15.52 -17.93 -18.04
CA ILE A 577 15.66 -17.06 -16.86
C ILE A 577 16.74 -16.02 -17.10
N ALA A 578 17.94 -16.45 -17.49
CA ALA A 578 19.08 -15.56 -17.72
C ALA A 578 18.82 -14.59 -18.88
N GLY A 579 18.34 -15.08 -20.02
CA GLY A 579 18.02 -14.29 -21.20
C GLY A 579 16.90 -13.28 -20.95
N GLY A 580 15.83 -13.69 -20.25
CA GLY A 580 14.73 -12.81 -19.87
C GLY A 580 15.19 -11.67 -18.95
N TYR A 581 15.95 -11.97 -17.89
CA TYR A 581 16.46 -10.91 -17.01
C TYR A 581 17.53 -10.03 -17.68
N ALA A 582 18.41 -10.59 -18.52
CA ALA A 582 19.37 -9.81 -19.30
C ALA A 582 18.66 -8.82 -20.24
N LEU A 583 17.63 -9.27 -20.95
CA LEU A 583 16.80 -8.41 -21.79
C LEU A 583 16.08 -7.35 -20.95
N SER A 584 15.57 -7.70 -19.77
CA SER A 584 14.94 -6.72 -18.86
C SER A 584 15.92 -5.62 -18.42
N VAL A 585 17.15 -5.98 -18.04
CA VAL A 585 18.19 -5.02 -17.64
C VAL A 585 18.56 -4.12 -18.81
N TYR A 586 18.76 -4.71 -19.99
CA TYR A 586 19.06 -3.96 -21.20
C TYR A 586 17.91 -3.01 -21.59
N THR A 587 16.67 -3.44 -21.43
CA THR A 587 15.48 -2.62 -21.63
C THR A 587 15.45 -1.42 -20.68
N THR A 588 15.72 -1.64 -19.38
CA THR A 588 15.83 -0.56 -18.39
C THR A 588 16.98 0.40 -18.69
N HIS A 589 18.12 -0.11 -19.20
CA HIS A 589 19.22 0.75 -19.65
C HIS A 589 18.79 1.69 -20.80
N GLN A 590 18.04 1.17 -21.78
CA GLN A 590 17.57 1.97 -22.92
C GLN A 590 16.52 3.02 -22.52
N LEU A 591 15.55 2.66 -21.66
CA LEU A 591 14.48 3.57 -21.26
C LEU A 591 14.89 4.54 -20.12
N GLY A 592 15.87 4.12 -19.31
CA GLY A 592 16.21 4.75 -18.04
C GLY A 592 15.28 4.29 -16.91
N VAL A 593 15.80 4.31 -15.68
CA VAL A 593 15.08 3.85 -14.48
C VAL A 593 13.73 4.56 -14.33
N ASP A 594 13.69 5.88 -14.45
CA ASP A 594 12.43 6.63 -14.28
C ASP A 594 11.41 6.29 -15.37
N GLY A 595 11.85 6.10 -16.61
CA GLY A 595 10.95 5.67 -17.68
C GLY A 595 10.38 4.27 -17.43
N THR A 596 11.17 3.34 -16.87
CA THR A 596 10.70 2.00 -16.47
C THR A 596 9.57 2.04 -15.44
N TYR A 597 9.49 3.10 -14.63
CA TYR A 597 8.47 3.27 -13.60
C TYR A 597 7.47 4.37 -13.97
N PHE A 598 7.00 4.40 -15.21
CA PHE A 598 5.97 5.36 -15.69
C PHE A 598 6.35 6.84 -15.56
N GLY A 599 7.63 7.17 -15.49
CA GLY A 599 8.06 8.56 -15.33
C GLY A 599 7.48 9.47 -16.41
N ILE A 600 7.28 8.96 -17.62
CA ILE A 600 6.67 9.71 -18.73
C ILE A 600 5.17 9.87 -18.52
N GLU A 601 4.45 8.77 -18.29
CA GLU A 601 2.99 8.74 -18.14
C GLU A 601 2.50 9.49 -16.91
N LEU A 602 3.35 9.59 -15.88
CA LEU A 602 3.09 10.34 -14.65
C LEU A 602 3.62 11.79 -14.70
N GLY A 603 4.25 12.20 -15.81
CA GLY A 603 4.71 13.59 -16.02
C GLY A 603 6.02 13.98 -15.32
N PHE A 604 6.75 13.02 -14.72
CA PHE A 604 8.04 13.26 -14.08
C PHE A 604 9.23 13.26 -15.05
N VAL A 605 9.07 12.66 -16.23
CA VAL A 605 10.06 12.63 -17.31
C VAL A 605 9.49 13.38 -18.52
N LYS A 606 10.11 14.52 -18.86
CA LYS A 606 9.74 15.35 -20.01
C LYS A 606 10.23 14.74 -21.32
N LYS A 607 9.63 13.63 -21.74
CA LYS A 607 9.91 12.96 -23.02
C LYS A 607 8.61 12.47 -23.65
N GLN A 608 8.60 12.25 -24.97
CA GLN A 608 7.45 11.65 -25.64
C GLN A 608 7.41 10.13 -25.38
N LYS A 609 6.21 9.51 -25.36
CA LYS A 609 6.02 8.08 -25.09
C LYS A 609 6.87 7.15 -25.98
N HIS A 610 7.20 7.59 -27.20
CA HIS A 610 8.00 6.82 -28.17
C HIS A 610 9.42 7.36 -28.37
N PHE A 611 10.05 7.97 -27.35
CA PHE A 611 11.38 8.59 -27.53
C PHE A 611 12.52 7.57 -27.73
N VAL A 612 12.33 6.30 -27.34
CA VAL A 612 13.32 5.23 -27.54
C VAL A 612 12.87 4.34 -28.70
N GLN A 613 13.64 4.37 -29.78
CA GLN A 613 13.42 3.54 -30.99
C GLN A 613 14.51 2.48 -31.17
N SER A 614 15.55 2.50 -30.35
CA SER A 614 16.58 1.46 -30.33
C SER A 614 15.97 0.12 -29.87
N PHE A 615 16.60 -0.98 -30.29
CA PHE A 615 16.29 -2.29 -29.74
C PHE A 615 16.42 -2.25 -28.20
N PRO A 616 15.45 -2.76 -27.43
CA PRO A 616 14.33 -3.58 -27.88
C PRO A 616 13.01 -2.84 -28.18
N TYR A 617 12.87 -1.57 -27.81
CA TYR A 617 11.61 -0.82 -27.96
C TYR A 617 11.18 -0.58 -29.41
N GLY A 618 12.12 -0.48 -30.35
CA GLY A 618 11.80 -0.35 -31.79
C GLY A 618 11.30 -1.63 -32.46
N VAL A 619 11.30 -2.76 -31.75
CA VAL A 619 10.93 -4.08 -32.31
C VAL A 619 9.84 -4.75 -31.49
N ILE A 620 9.93 -4.67 -30.17
CA ILE A 620 9.03 -5.32 -29.22
C ILE A 620 8.18 -4.22 -28.56
N PRO A 621 6.84 -4.27 -28.61
CA PRO A 621 6.00 -3.23 -28.02
C PRO A 621 6.14 -3.07 -26.50
N HIS A 622 6.23 -4.18 -25.77
CA HIS A 622 6.38 -4.20 -24.30
C HIS A 622 7.56 -5.09 -23.88
N PRO A 623 8.81 -4.68 -24.17
CA PRO A 623 9.98 -5.54 -23.97
C PRO A 623 10.24 -5.84 -22.50
N MET A 624 9.92 -4.91 -21.59
CA MET A 624 10.02 -5.16 -20.15
C MET A 624 9.08 -6.29 -19.71
N ILE A 625 7.82 -6.27 -20.13
CA ILE A 625 6.84 -7.29 -19.73
C ILE A 625 7.19 -8.63 -20.37
N LEU A 626 7.45 -8.64 -21.69
CA LEU A 626 7.82 -9.86 -22.41
C LEU A 626 9.04 -10.54 -21.78
N SER A 627 10.10 -9.78 -21.50
CA SER A 627 11.33 -10.31 -20.91
C SER A 627 11.11 -10.96 -19.54
N GLN A 628 10.22 -10.38 -18.72
CA GLN A 628 9.84 -10.93 -17.42
C GLN A 628 8.99 -12.20 -17.58
N VAL A 629 8.06 -12.23 -18.54
CA VAL A 629 7.26 -13.43 -18.84
C VAL A 629 8.16 -14.58 -19.32
N VAL A 630 9.14 -14.33 -20.18
CA VAL A 630 10.12 -15.34 -20.61
C VAL A 630 10.88 -15.92 -19.42
N ALA A 631 11.39 -15.07 -18.52
CA ALA A 631 12.09 -15.53 -17.32
C ALA A 631 11.17 -16.36 -16.40
N LEU A 632 9.93 -15.91 -16.20
CA LEU A 632 8.92 -16.63 -15.41
C LEU A 632 8.61 -18.01 -15.99
N LEU A 633 8.42 -18.12 -17.31
CA LEU A 633 8.20 -19.41 -17.98
C LEU A 633 9.44 -20.32 -17.85
N GLY A 634 10.65 -19.76 -17.79
CA GLY A 634 11.86 -20.51 -17.47
C GLY A 634 11.82 -21.15 -16.08
N PHE A 635 11.33 -20.44 -15.05
CA PHE A 635 11.09 -21.03 -13.72
C PHE A 635 10.06 -22.16 -13.77
N HIS A 636 8.96 -21.96 -14.50
CA HIS A 636 7.85 -22.91 -14.58
C HIS A 636 8.15 -24.17 -15.40
N LYS A 637 9.19 -24.13 -16.24
CA LYS A 637 9.61 -25.27 -17.06
C LYS A 637 10.03 -26.46 -16.21
N LEU A 638 10.74 -26.22 -15.10
CA LEU A 638 11.19 -27.26 -14.18
C LEU A 638 9.99 -27.99 -13.57
N ALA A 639 9.87 -29.29 -13.88
CA ALA A 639 8.71 -30.10 -13.48
C ALA A 639 8.53 -30.16 -11.96
N ALA A 640 9.62 -30.31 -11.20
CA ALA A 640 9.58 -30.34 -9.73
C ALA A 640 9.06 -29.01 -9.15
N PHE A 641 9.48 -27.87 -9.72
CA PHE A 641 8.99 -26.56 -9.31
C PHE A 641 7.51 -26.40 -9.62
N ARG A 642 7.08 -26.78 -10.83
CA ARG A 642 5.67 -26.72 -11.25
C ARG A 642 4.77 -27.63 -10.41
N ALA A 643 5.25 -28.80 -10.03
CA ALA A 643 4.51 -29.70 -9.15
C ALA A 643 4.33 -29.11 -7.74
N ALA A 644 5.37 -28.48 -7.20
CA ALA A 644 5.32 -27.85 -5.88
C ALA A 644 4.51 -26.54 -5.85
N TRP A 645 4.60 -25.73 -6.92
CA TRP A 645 4.03 -24.39 -7.01
C TRP A 645 3.28 -24.16 -8.33
N PRO A 646 2.21 -24.93 -8.61
CA PRO A 646 1.56 -24.96 -9.92
C PRO A 646 1.01 -23.60 -10.35
N TYR A 647 0.54 -22.78 -9.41
CA TYR A 647 -0.12 -21.51 -9.70
C TYR A 647 0.77 -20.27 -9.53
N LEU A 648 1.97 -20.41 -8.96
CA LEU A 648 2.80 -19.25 -8.61
C LEU A 648 3.24 -18.46 -9.86
N VAL A 649 3.85 -19.14 -10.83
CA VAL A 649 4.24 -18.51 -12.09
C VAL A 649 3.04 -18.09 -12.94
N PRO A 650 2.02 -18.94 -13.16
CA PRO A 650 0.82 -18.53 -13.91
C PRO A 650 0.17 -17.25 -13.35
N ALA A 651 0.10 -17.10 -12.02
CA ALA A 651 -0.42 -15.87 -11.40
C ALA A 651 0.44 -14.64 -11.71
N HIS A 652 1.77 -14.76 -11.65
CA HIS A 652 2.68 -13.68 -12.05
C HIS A 652 2.51 -13.28 -13.52
N VAL A 653 2.44 -14.26 -14.43
CA VAL A 653 2.23 -14.02 -15.86
C VAL A 653 0.89 -13.33 -16.09
N CYS A 654 -0.19 -13.82 -15.47
CA CYS A 654 -1.52 -13.24 -15.56
C CYS A 654 -1.52 -11.76 -15.13
N LEU A 655 -0.91 -11.42 -13.99
CA LEU A 655 -0.83 -10.04 -13.51
C LEU A 655 0.00 -9.13 -14.43
N TYR A 656 1.07 -9.65 -15.03
CA TYR A 656 1.82 -8.93 -16.06
C TYR A 656 0.97 -8.67 -17.30
N LEU A 657 0.19 -9.65 -17.76
CA LEU A 657 -0.68 -9.49 -18.92
C LEU A 657 -1.83 -8.51 -18.64
N ILE A 658 -2.44 -8.56 -17.45
CA ILE A 658 -3.45 -7.58 -17.02
C ILE A 658 -2.87 -6.16 -17.08
N HIS A 659 -1.67 -5.99 -16.53
CA HIS A 659 -1.00 -4.70 -16.53
C HIS A 659 -0.60 -4.26 -17.95
N MET A 660 -0.12 -5.16 -18.79
CA MET A 660 0.17 -4.90 -20.21
C MET A 660 -1.08 -4.43 -20.96
N VAL A 661 -2.21 -5.11 -20.78
CA VAL A 661 -3.51 -4.73 -21.38
C VAL A 661 -3.90 -3.33 -20.89
N GLN A 662 -3.75 -3.05 -19.59
CA GLN A 662 -4.02 -1.73 -19.04
C GLN A 662 -3.15 -0.65 -19.71
N GLU A 663 -1.86 -0.89 -19.89
CA GLU A 663 -0.95 0.05 -20.57
C GLU A 663 -1.27 0.22 -22.06
N HIS A 664 -1.56 -0.90 -22.74
CA HIS A 664 -1.80 -0.95 -24.17
C HIS A 664 -3.07 -0.18 -24.55
N PHE A 665 -4.13 -0.35 -23.76
CA PHE A 665 -5.41 0.35 -23.97
C PHE A 665 -5.54 1.65 -23.15
N ASP A 666 -4.47 2.08 -22.47
CA ASP A 666 -4.42 3.31 -21.68
C ASP A 666 -5.57 3.41 -20.65
N VAL A 667 -5.84 2.32 -19.93
CA VAL A 667 -6.96 2.25 -18.97
C VAL A 667 -6.60 2.95 -17.66
N HIS A 668 -7.10 4.17 -17.48
CA HIS A 668 -6.90 4.98 -16.28
C HIS A 668 -8.13 5.82 -15.88
N ALA A 669 -8.15 6.30 -14.65
CA ALA A 669 -9.16 7.23 -14.14
C ALA A 669 -9.13 8.54 -14.93
N GLY A 670 -10.30 9.00 -15.37
CA GLY A 670 -10.43 10.22 -16.17
C GLY A 670 -10.13 10.04 -17.66
N ALA A 671 -9.77 8.83 -18.13
CA ALA A 671 -9.69 8.54 -19.56
C ALA A 671 -11.07 8.70 -20.18
N GLN A 672 -11.19 9.54 -21.23
CA GLN A 672 -12.37 9.45 -22.08
C GLN A 672 -12.30 8.14 -22.86
N PRO A 673 -13.39 7.37 -22.99
CA PRO A 673 -13.38 6.16 -23.80
C PRO A 673 -12.87 6.54 -25.19
N LEU A 674 -11.83 5.84 -25.66
CA LEU A 674 -11.23 6.06 -26.97
C LEU A 674 -12.36 6.17 -27.99
N LYS A 675 -12.64 7.39 -28.46
CA LYS A 675 -13.43 7.57 -29.68
C LYS A 675 -12.62 6.82 -30.73
N LYS A 676 -13.15 5.70 -31.23
CA LYS A 676 -12.58 4.98 -32.37
C LYS A 676 -12.21 6.04 -33.40
N LYS A 677 -10.91 6.27 -33.61
CA LYS A 677 -10.46 6.82 -34.86
C LYS A 677 -10.82 5.74 -35.86
N VAL A 678 -11.96 5.93 -36.53
CA VAL A 678 -12.28 5.23 -37.76
C VAL A 678 -11.14 5.62 -38.70
N ALA A 679 -10.18 4.71 -38.85
CA ALA A 679 -9.22 4.71 -39.93
C ALA A 679 -9.81 3.85 -41.04
#